data_AF-A0A934CWL9-F1
#
_entry.id   AF-A0A934CWL9-F1
#
_cell.length_a   1.000
_cell.length_b   1.000
_cell.length_c   1.000
_cell.angle_alpha   90.00
_cell.angle_beta   90.00
_cell.angle_gamma   90.00
#
_symmetry.space_group_name_H-M   'P 1'
#
loop_
_entity.id
_entity.type
_entity.pdbx_description
1 polymer ?
#
loop_
_entity_poly.entity_id
_entity_poly.type
_entity_poly.pdbx_seq_one_letter_code
_entity_poly.pdbx_strand_id
1 'polypeptide(L)'
;MKSRWSDREVGRLQGLEALVYATRLIGADPELVLWGGGNSSAKVRMLDHTGRETRVLWIKGSGSDMRTITGRQFTPLRLDELLLLLDREAMTDEEMVAYQTRSMLDSGAPKPSIETLLHAFLPPAYIYHTHADSICTLTDTSDSEKMIARAYGDCVALIPYIRPGFALAKLVAQAYKQASDLRAIILDKHGLVTWGDTPKQAYLATVGLVSEAERFIKRGMAKGVQARVVPGNARGSARAGLDRVMLVAPALRGAISRNARTLLMFNNSPSVLRFVNGARARQLSQIGPFTPDHILHTKAKPLFLELPDTKSPEAIVQAVRKGVERYRQEYVRYFERYKTSGVTMLDPYPRVVLVPGIGLFTSGKDRRACRITHDLYLHAMRVIQAASALDSYTSLSPQELCDFEYWPLENFKLTLLPPEKEFSRRIVLVTGAAGAIGSAISRRFVSEGAAVILADIDGKRLAQQSAEYNRRAGQEQTVPLVMDVASRRSVEAGFRKLAAFFGGLDVLVSNAGVACSAPVERLTLEDWNRVFQVNATGHFLVCREAMRLFKRQGLGGNIVAIASKNVVAPGKEFGAYSASKSAQTQLSRILALEGAEVGIRVNMVNPDGIFEGSGLWSKEIRRQRAKVYGVPVEQIEESYANRNLLKAMVRGADVAEAALFLASDRSSRTTGAMLPVDGGIKEAFPR
;
A
#
# COMPACT_ATOMS: atom_id res chain seq x y z
N MET A 1 16.89 -19.27 14.15
CA MET A 1 15.42 -19.44 14.03
C MET A 1 14.98 -20.88 14.34
N LYS A 2 13.68 -21.11 14.61
CA LYS A 2 13.08 -22.46 14.75
C LYS A 2 12.50 -22.91 13.40
N SER A 3 12.76 -24.16 13.00
CA SER A 3 12.15 -24.76 11.81
C SER A 3 10.62 -24.76 11.92
N ARG A 4 9.94 -24.40 10.82
CA ARG A 4 8.47 -24.48 10.68
C ARG A 4 8.03 -25.72 9.91
N TRP A 5 8.96 -26.60 9.55
CA TRP A 5 8.67 -27.83 8.81
C TRP A 5 7.82 -28.80 9.63
N SER A 6 6.76 -29.32 9.03
CA SER A 6 5.89 -30.34 9.64
C SER A 6 5.82 -31.57 8.75
N ASP A 7 6.41 -32.69 9.20
CA ASP A 7 6.32 -33.97 8.48
C ASP A 7 4.87 -34.46 8.34
N ARG A 8 3.99 -34.06 9.27
CA ARG A 8 2.55 -34.36 9.22
C ARG A 8 1.84 -33.62 8.08
N GLU A 9 2.18 -32.36 7.84
CA GLU A 9 1.57 -31.56 6.76
C GLU A 9 2.10 -31.96 5.39
N VAL A 10 3.36 -32.38 5.32
CA VAL A 10 3.99 -32.86 4.08
C VAL A 10 3.38 -34.18 3.64
N GLY A 11 3.11 -35.12 4.56
CA GLY A 11 2.41 -36.37 4.25
C GLY A 11 2.98 -37.09 3.03
N ARG A 12 2.22 -37.10 1.91
CA ARG A 12 2.58 -37.70 0.61
C ARG A 12 2.83 -36.68 -0.51
N LEU A 13 2.98 -35.39 -0.21
CA LEU A 13 3.24 -34.36 -1.23
C LEU A 13 4.55 -34.68 -1.97
N GLN A 14 4.53 -34.60 -3.30
CA GLN A 14 5.70 -34.87 -4.15
C GLN A 14 5.87 -33.78 -5.22
N GLY A 15 7.09 -33.68 -5.75
CA GLY A 15 7.43 -32.76 -6.85
C GLY A 15 7.00 -31.32 -6.58
N LEU A 16 6.12 -30.79 -7.44
CA LEU A 16 5.64 -29.40 -7.36
C LEU A 16 4.88 -29.10 -6.06
N GLU A 17 4.11 -30.04 -5.52
CA GLU A 17 3.33 -29.80 -4.30
C GLU A 17 4.23 -29.63 -3.08
N ALA A 18 5.26 -30.47 -2.97
CA ALA A 18 6.27 -30.39 -1.92
C ALA A 18 7.12 -29.11 -2.05
N LEU A 19 7.42 -28.69 -3.29
CA LEU A 19 8.06 -27.40 -3.57
C LEU A 19 7.19 -26.24 -3.08
N VAL A 20 5.90 -26.21 -3.45
CA VAL A 20 4.95 -25.17 -3.00
C VAL A 20 4.90 -25.07 -1.48
N TYR A 21 4.86 -26.21 -0.78
CA TYR A 21 4.88 -26.26 0.68
C TYR A 21 6.14 -25.60 1.26
N ALA A 22 7.33 -26.04 0.83
CA ALA A 22 8.60 -25.50 1.30
C ALA A 22 8.75 -24.01 0.98
N THR A 23 8.37 -23.59 -0.22
CA THR A 23 8.39 -22.18 -0.65
C THR A 23 7.48 -21.32 0.24
N ARG A 24 6.31 -21.82 0.63
CA ARG A 24 5.42 -21.11 1.58
C ARG A 24 6.01 -21.01 2.98
N LEU A 25 6.72 -22.04 3.46
CA LEU A 25 7.40 -21.97 4.77
C LEU A 25 8.47 -20.90 4.77
N ILE A 26 9.26 -20.80 3.69
CA ILE A 26 10.26 -19.73 3.52
C ILE A 26 9.57 -18.37 3.47
N GLY A 27 8.56 -18.21 2.61
CA GLY A 27 7.82 -16.93 2.47
C GLY A 27 7.00 -16.53 3.70
N ALA A 28 6.68 -17.46 4.59
CA ALA A 28 6.01 -17.17 5.86
C ALA A 28 6.95 -16.57 6.90
N ASP A 29 8.28 -16.64 6.69
CA ASP A 29 9.26 -16.02 7.56
C ASP A 29 9.84 -14.73 6.92
N PRO A 30 9.44 -13.55 7.41
CA PRO A 30 9.89 -12.29 6.83
C PRO A 30 11.40 -12.05 7.02
N GLU A 31 12.08 -12.78 7.91
CA GLU A 31 13.54 -12.67 8.08
C GLU A 31 14.32 -13.44 7.01
N LEU A 32 13.67 -14.34 6.26
CA LEU A 32 14.28 -15.08 5.15
C LEU A 32 14.05 -14.39 3.81
N VAL A 33 12.85 -13.88 3.59
CA VAL A 33 12.48 -13.26 2.31
C VAL A 33 11.26 -12.36 2.49
N LEU A 34 11.23 -11.28 1.71
CA LEU A 34 10.11 -10.34 1.67
C LEU A 34 9.63 -10.11 0.24
N TRP A 35 8.31 -9.92 0.12
CA TRP A 35 7.61 -9.31 -1.02
C TRP A 35 8.20 -9.62 -2.42
N GLY A 36 8.10 -10.87 -2.86
CA GLY A 36 8.49 -11.28 -4.22
C GLY A 36 9.98 -11.54 -4.43
N GLY A 37 10.84 -11.19 -3.46
CA GLY A 37 12.25 -11.57 -3.41
C GLY A 37 12.45 -13.09 -3.26
N GLY A 38 13.71 -13.52 -3.30
CA GLY A 38 14.12 -14.91 -3.26
C GLY A 38 13.55 -15.77 -4.40
N ASN A 39 13.93 -17.05 -4.41
CA ASN A 39 13.57 -17.99 -5.45
C ASN A 39 13.63 -19.45 -4.99
N SER A 40 12.93 -20.34 -5.68
CA SER A 40 12.84 -21.74 -5.31
C SER A 40 12.58 -22.61 -6.52
N SER A 41 13.26 -23.75 -6.60
CA SER A 41 13.08 -24.69 -7.70
C SER A 41 13.09 -26.15 -7.28
N ALA A 42 12.50 -27.00 -8.12
CA ALA A 42 12.64 -28.46 -8.06
C ALA A 42 12.93 -29.03 -9.45
N LYS A 43 13.84 -30.01 -9.52
CA LYS A 43 14.12 -30.80 -10.72
C LYS A 43 13.38 -32.14 -10.60
N VAL A 44 12.51 -32.44 -11.56
CA VAL A 44 11.68 -33.65 -11.56
C VAL A 44 11.66 -34.30 -12.94
N ARG A 45 11.23 -35.56 -13.02
CA ARG A 45 10.85 -36.20 -14.29
C ARG A 45 9.33 -36.14 -14.45
N MET A 46 8.86 -35.75 -15.62
CA MET A 46 7.43 -35.78 -15.97
C MET A 46 7.24 -35.92 -17.48
N LEU A 47 6.04 -36.29 -17.90
CA LEU A 47 5.69 -36.35 -19.32
C LEU A 47 5.47 -34.94 -19.87
N ASP A 48 6.01 -34.67 -21.05
CA ASP A 48 5.70 -33.46 -21.80
C ASP A 48 4.37 -33.59 -22.58
N HIS A 49 3.99 -32.54 -23.32
CA HIS A 49 2.75 -32.53 -24.12
C HIS A 49 2.72 -33.59 -25.24
N THR A 50 3.86 -34.19 -25.60
CA THR A 50 3.96 -35.27 -26.59
C THR A 50 3.92 -36.66 -25.94
N GLY A 51 3.89 -36.73 -24.60
CA GLY A 51 3.96 -37.99 -23.86
C GLY A 51 5.39 -38.50 -23.64
N ARG A 52 6.42 -37.68 -23.90
CA ARG A 52 7.83 -38.06 -23.69
C ARG A 52 8.25 -37.73 -22.25
N GLU A 53 8.84 -38.71 -21.57
CA GLU A 53 9.47 -38.44 -20.27
C GLU A 53 10.63 -37.46 -20.42
N THR A 54 10.56 -36.35 -19.70
CA THR A 54 11.47 -35.22 -19.79
C THR A 54 11.93 -34.78 -18.40
N ARG A 55 13.18 -34.35 -18.27
CA ARG A 55 13.67 -33.69 -17.06
C ARG A 55 13.20 -32.24 -17.05
N VAL A 56 12.49 -31.86 -15.99
CA VAL A 56 11.83 -30.56 -15.87
C VAL A 56 12.36 -29.80 -14.66
N LEU A 57 12.70 -28.54 -14.88
CA LEU A 57 12.92 -27.55 -13.83
C LEU A 57 11.62 -26.81 -13.56
N TRP A 58 11.02 -27.03 -12.40
CA TRP A 58 10.01 -26.13 -11.85
C TRP A 58 10.73 -24.97 -11.16
N ILE A 59 10.48 -23.74 -11.58
CA ILE A 59 11.06 -22.52 -10.98
C ILE A 59 9.94 -21.55 -10.60
N LYS A 60 10.10 -20.80 -9.50
CA LYS A 60 9.14 -19.74 -9.16
C LYS A 60 9.10 -18.72 -10.30
N GLY A 61 7.90 -18.44 -10.79
CA GLY A 61 7.67 -17.41 -11.80
C GLY A 61 7.94 -16.01 -11.26
N SER A 62 8.42 -15.14 -12.15
CA SER A 62 8.75 -13.75 -11.82
C SER A 62 7.55 -12.99 -11.23
N GLY A 63 7.78 -12.22 -10.16
CA GLY A 63 6.73 -11.42 -9.48
C GLY A 63 5.82 -12.18 -8.49
N SER A 64 6.04 -13.48 -8.28
CA SER A 64 5.23 -14.29 -7.35
C SER A 64 5.67 -14.15 -5.88
N ASP A 65 4.72 -13.93 -4.97
CA ASP A 65 4.94 -13.89 -3.52
C ASP A 65 5.03 -15.33 -2.96
N MET A 66 6.20 -15.72 -2.46
CA MET A 66 6.47 -17.05 -1.88
C MET A 66 5.51 -17.40 -0.74
N ARG A 67 5.04 -16.42 0.04
CA ARG A 67 4.12 -16.64 1.16
C ARG A 67 2.77 -17.19 0.73
N THR A 68 2.27 -16.73 -0.41
CA THR A 68 0.93 -17.06 -0.93
C THR A 68 0.98 -17.89 -2.22
N ILE A 69 2.16 -18.38 -2.60
CA ILE A 69 2.38 -19.03 -3.88
C ILE A 69 1.53 -20.30 -4.04
N THR A 70 1.16 -20.64 -5.26
CA THR A 70 0.43 -21.84 -5.67
C THR A 70 1.16 -22.50 -6.85
N GLY A 71 0.80 -23.72 -7.21
CA GLY A 71 1.43 -24.42 -8.35
C GLY A 71 1.37 -23.64 -9.67
N ARG A 72 0.30 -22.83 -9.89
CA ARG A 72 0.13 -21.99 -11.08
C ARG A 72 1.16 -20.86 -11.22
N GLN A 73 1.90 -20.59 -10.14
CA GLN A 73 2.91 -19.53 -10.10
C GLN A 73 4.34 -20.08 -10.29
N PHE A 74 4.48 -21.36 -10.64
CA PHE A 74 5.73 -21.96 -11.06
C PHE A 74 5.74 -22.16 -12.58
N THR A 75 6.91 -22.01 -13.18
CA THR A 75 7.16 -22.20 -14.60
C THR A 75 7.87 -23.54 -14.80
N PRO A 76 7.32 -24.47 -15.60
CA PRO A 76 8.02 -25.69 -15.98
C PRO A 76 8.90 -25.47 -17.21
N LEU A 77 10.20 -25.78 -17.11
CA LEU A 77 11.15 -25.69 -18.22
C LEU A 77 11.85 -27.01 -18.50
N ARG A 78 12.14 -27.28 -19.77
CA ARG A 78 12.98 -28.42 -20.21
C ARG A 78 14.40 -28.23 -19.71
N LEU A 79 14.79 -28.98 -18.67
CA LEU A 79 16.09 -28.82 -18.00
C LEU A 79 17.26 -29.10 -18.95
N ASP A 80 17.11 -30.11 -19.82
CA ASP A 80 18.16 -30.55 -20.74
C ASP A 80 18.56 -29.48 -21.73
N GLU A 81 17.61 -28.67 -22.20
CA GLU A 81 17.88 -27.52 -23.07
C GLU A 81 18.64 -26.43 -22.33
N LEU A 82 18.22 -26.11 -21.09
CA LEU A 82 18.88 -25.09 -20.29
C LEU A 82 20.35 -25.45 -20.00
N LEU A 83 20.64 -26.73 -19.74
CA LEU A 83 21.99 -27.20 -19.43
C LEU A 83 22.99 -27.04 -20.58
N LEU A 84 22.53 -26.99 -21.84
CA LEU A 84 23.38 -26.70 -23.01
C LEU A 84 24.02 -25.31 -22.92
N LEU A 85 23.43 -24.41 -22.15
CA LEU A 85 23.94 -23.05 -21.97
C LEU A 85 25.19 -23.00 -21.07
N LEU A 86 25.54 -24.07 -20.36
CA LEU A 86 26.78 -24.13 -19.57
C LEU A 86 28.03 -23.94 -20.44
N ASP A 87 27.98 -24.42 -21.68
CA ASP A 87 29.11 -24.40 -22.62
C ASP A 87 29.24 -23.05 -23.35
N ARG A 88 28.24 -22.16 -23.25
CA ARG A 88 28.34 -20.81 -23.82
C ARG A 88 29.22 -19.92 -22.96
N GLU A 89 30.05 -19.09 -23.59
CA GLU A 89 30.91 -18.14 -22.90
C GLU A 89 30.12 -16.98 -22.28
N ALA A 90 29.29 -16.31 -23.09
CA ALA A 90 28.49 -15.15 -22.72
C ALA A 90 27.08 -15.20 -23.35
N MET A 91 26.17 -14.38 -22.83
CA MET A 91 24.78 -14.24 -23.28
C MET A 91 24.20 -12.91 -22.80
N THR A 92 23.41 -12.22 -23.63
CA THR A 92 22.69 -11.01 -23.20
C THR A 92 21.43 -11.36 -22.39
N ASP A 93 20.88 -10.37 -21.68
CA ASP A 93 19.62 -10.50 -20.94
C ASP A 93 18.44 -10.88 -21.85
N GLU A 94 18.36 -10.29 -23.04
CA GLU A 94 17.32 -10.56 -24.03
C GLU A 94 17.43 -11.97 -24.60
N GLU A 95 18.65 -12.41 -24.94
CA GLU A 95 18.91 -13.77 -25.41
C GLU A 95 18.55 -14.80 -24.34
N MET A 96 18.92 -14.54 -23.09
CA MET A 96 18.61 -15.39 -21.95
C MET A 96 17.10 -15.54 -21.76
N VAL A 97 16.36 -14.43 -21.71
CA VAL A 97 14.90 -14.47 -21.53
C VAL A 97 14.22 -15.16 -22.72
N ALA A 98 14.66 -14.90 -23.94
CA ALA A 98 14.13 -15.56 -25.13
C ALA A 98 14.39 -17.07 -25.10
N TYR A 99 15.58 -17.50 -24.70
CA TYR A 99 15.92 -18.92 -24.57
C TYR A 99 15.06 -19.62 -23.51
N GLN A 100 14.99 -19.05 -22.30
CA GLN A 100 14.17 -19.59 -21.22
C GLN A 100 12.68 -19.70 -21.64
N THR A 101 12.17 -18.70 -22.36
CA THR A 101 10.78 -18.73 -22.87
C THR A 101 10.56 -19.88 -23.85
N ARG A 102 11.52 -20.16 -24.74
CA ARG A 102 11.45 -21.28 -25.70
C ARG A 102 11.55 -22.65 -25.03
N SER A 103 12.18 -22.72 -23.86
CA SER A 103 12.29 -23.95 -23.07
C SER A 103 11.09 -24.23 -22.16
N MET A 104 10.08 -23.35 -22.13
CA MET A 104 8.85 -23.58 -21.35
C MET A 104 8.04 -24.77 -21.90
N LEU A 105 7.50 -25.57 -20.98
CA LEU A 105 6.57 -26.67 -21.31
C LEU A 105 5.10 -26.22 -21.37
N ASP A 106 4.77 -25.11 -20.71
CA ASP A 106 3.44 -24.53 -20.68
C ASP A 106 3.54 -23.04 -21.04
N SER A 107 2.97 -22.65 -22.18
CA SER A 107 2.96 -21.27 -22.66
C SER A 107 2.04 -20.35 -21.84
N GLY A 108 1.10 -20.92 -21.07
CA GLY A 108 0.23 -20.19 -20.14
C GLY A 108 0.84 -20.00 -18.75
N ALA A 109 1.97 -20.65 -18.46
CA ALA A 109 2.68 -20.48 -17.20
C ALA A 109 3.27 -19.06 -17.08
N PRO A 110 3.51 -18.57 -15.86
CA PRO A 110 4.17 -17.27 -15.67
C PRO A 110 5.57 -17.27 -16.30
N LYS A 111 6.08 -16.07 -16.60
CA LYS A 111 7.46 -15.93 -17.09
C LYS A 111 8.47 -16.47 -16.05
N PRO A 112 9.50 -17.20 -16.48
CA PRO A 112 10.53 -17.73 -15.60
C PRO A 112 11.30 -16.59 -14.90
N SER A 113 11.88 -16.90 -13.74
CA SER A 113 12.76 -15.95 -13.04
C SER A 113 14.04 -15.70 -13.83
N ILE A 114 14.61 -14.50 -13.74
CA ILE A 114 15.94 -14.18 -14.28
C ILE A 114 17.04 -15.12 -13.74
N GLU A 115 16.85 -15.70 -12.55
CA GLU A 115 17.78 -16.61 -11.90
C GLU A 115 17.57 -18.08 -12.33
N THR A 116 16.71 -18.35 -13.30
CA THR A 116 16.40 -19.73 -13.74
C THR A 116 17.66 -20.51 -14.08
N LEU A 117 18.66 -19.88 -14.73
CA LEU A 117 19.91 -20.56 -15.08
C LEU A 117 20.77 -20.88 -13.86
N LEU A 118 20.77 -20.03 -12.82
CA LEU A 118 21.45 -20.33 -11.56
C LEU A 118 20.89 -21.63 -10.96
N HIS A 119 19.56 -21.77 -10.93
CA HIS A 119 18.89 -22.96 -10.44
C HIS A 119 19.08 -24.18 -11.35
N ALA A 120 19.14 -23.98 -12.68
CA ALA A 120 19.37 -25.05 -13.64
C ALA A 120 20.79 -25.64 -13.51
N PHE A 121 21.80 -24.79 -13.36
CA PHE A 121 23.21 -25.18 -13.41
C PHE A 121 23.72 -25.86 -12.14
N LEU A 122 23.02 -25.70 -11.01
CA LEU A 122 23.30 -26.44 -9.79
C LEU A 122 22.70 -27.86 -9.89
N PRO A 123 23.49 -28.94 -9.75
CA PRO A 123 23.00 -30.32 -9.88
C PRO A 123 21.89 -30.76 -8.91
N PRO A 124 21.86 -30.35 -7.63
CA PRO A 124 20.88 -30.83 -6.64
C PRO A 124 19.42 -30.66 -7.07
N ALA A 125 18.56 -31.57 -6.57
CA ALA A 125 17.16 -31.64 -6.97
C ALA A 125 16.33 -30.42 -6.52
N TYR A 126 16.53 -29.94 -5.30
CA TYR A 126 15.84 -28.77 -4.73
C TYR A 126 16.84 -27.68 -4.40
N ILE A 127 16.51 -26.44 -4.78
CA ILE A 127 17.37 -25.27 -4.56
C ILE A 127 16.50 -24.11 -4.07
N TYR A 128 16.94 -23.47 -3.00
CA TYR A 128 16.32 -22.30 -2.41
C TYR A 128 17.30 -21.14 -2.35
N HIS A 129 16.86 -20.01 -2.89
CA HIS A 129 17.53 -18.72 -2.81
C HIS A 129 16.73 -17.78 -1.91
N THR A 130 17.36 -17.21 -0.90
CA THR A 130 16.72 -16.33 0.09
C THR A 130 17.52 -15.07 0.30
N HIS A 131 16.85 -13.96 0.64
CA HIS A 131 17.47 -12.67 0.96
C HIS A 131 17.46 -12.45 2.48
N ALA A 132 17.97 -13.44 3.20
CA ALA A 132 17.83 -13.49 4.66
C ALA A 132 18.58 -12.33 5.33
N ASP A 133 17.91 -11.60 6.22
CA ASP A 133 18.45 -10.42 6.91
C ASP A 133 19.81 -10.68 7.55
N SER A 134 19.97 -11.85 8.19
CA SER A 134 21.20 -12.22 8.87
C SER A 134 22.36 -12.47 7.90
N ILE A 135 22.07 -12.96 6.69
CA ILE A 135 23.10 -13.19 5.67
C ILE A 135 23.53 -11.84 5.11
N CYS A 136 22.56 -10.99 4.73
CA CYS A 136 22.85 -9.65 4.26
C CYS A 136 23.59 -8.81 5.31
N THR A 137 23.27 -8.97 6.59
CA THR A 137 24.02 -8.33 7.69
C THR A 137 25.51 -8.64 7.68
N LEU A 138 25.91 -9.85 7.26
CA LEU A 138 27.32 -10.23 7.16
C LEU A 138 27.95 -9.72 5.86
N THR A 139 27.22 -9.79 4.74
CA THR A 139 27.72 -9.37 3.42
C THR A 139 27.75 -7.86 3.23
N ASP A 140 26.90 -7.12 3.93
CA ASP A 140 26.80 -5.66 3.81
C ASP A 140 27.75 -4.95 4.79
N THR A 141 28.88 -5.59 5.09
CA THR A 141 29.98 -5.02 5.88
C THR A 141 31.09 -4.52 4.95
N SER A 142 32.16 -3.91 5.48
CA SER A 142 33.25 -3.41 4.63
C SER A 142 34.20 -4.50 4.15
N ASP A 143 34.19 -5.65 4.82
CA ASP A 143 34.99 -6.84 4.51
C ASP A 143 34.10 -8.09 4.66
N SER A 144 33.24 -8.32 3.65
CA SER A 144 32.28 -9.41 3.63
C SER A 144 32.96 -10.78 3.60
N GLU A 145 34.08 -10.90 2.88
CA GLU A 145 34.88 -12.13 2.79
C GLU A 145 35.35 -12.59 4.18
N LYS A 146 35.97 -11.68 4.95
CA LYS A 146 36.39 -11.99 6.32
C LYS A 146 35.21 -12.30 7.24
N MET A 147 34.07 -11.63 7.04
CA MET A 147 32.89 -11.85 7.87
C MET A 147 32.28 -13.23 7.63
N ILE A 148 32.16 -13.64 6.36
CA ILE A 148 31.67 -14.96 5.96
C ILE A 148 32.64 -16.06 6.40
N ALA A 149 33.95 -15.89 6.20
CA ALA A 149 34.97 -16.84 6.65
C ALA A 149 34.93 -17.04 8.18
N ARG A 150 34.70 -15.98 8.96
CA ARG A 150 34.56 -16.10 10.43
C ARG A 150 33.25 -16.75 10.87
N ALA A 151 32.18 -16.58 10.09
CA ALA A 151 30.87 -17.14 10.42
C ALA A 151 30.76 -18.62 10.05
N TYR A 152 31.35 -19.02 8.92
CA TYR A 152 31.14 -20.33 8.30
C TYR A 152 32.43 -21.11 7.99
N GLY A 153 33.61 -20.49 8.02
CA GLY A 153 34.83 -21.12 7.53
C GLY A 153 34.76 -21.42 6.03
N ASP A 154 35.44 -22.47 5.58
CA ASP A 154 35.57 -22.82 4.16
C ASP A 154 34.38 -23.63 3.60
N CYS A 155 33.35 -23.89 4.41
CA CYS A 155 32.19 -24.70 3.99
C CYS A 155 31.10 -23.92 3.24
N VAL A 156 31.32 -22.62 3.01
CA VAL A 156 30.42 -21.73 2.26
C VAL A 156 31.24 -20.87 1.31
N ALA A 157 30.90 -20.89 0.02
CA ALA A 157 31.55 -20.05 -0.97
C ALA A 157 30.89 -18.66 -1.02
N LEU A 158 31.69 -17.60 -1.09
CA LEU A 158 31.23 -16.23 -1.33
C LEU A 158 31.48 -15.87 -2.81
N ILE A 159 30.42 -15.50 -3.52
CA ILE A 159 30.52 -14.96 -4.88
C ILE A 159 30.46 -13.43 -4.78
N PRO A 160 31.48 -12.69 -5.27
CA PRO A 160 31.45 -11.23 -5.30
C PRO A 160 30.21 -10.70 -6.03
N TYR A 161 29.78 -9.49 -5.69
CA TYR A 161 28.61 -8.91 -6.31
C TYR A 161 28.79 -8.81 -7.83
N ILE A 162 27.84 -9.41 -8.54
CA ILE A 162 27.62 -9.25 -9.96
C ILE A 162 26.11 -9.25 -10.18
N ARG A 163 25.66 -8.47 -11.16
CA ARG A 163 24.24 -8.39 -11.51
C ARG A 163 23.67 -9.80 -11.79
N PRO A 164 22.47 -10.13 -11.26
CA PRO A 164 21.83 -11.40 -11.52
C PRO A 164 21.61 -11.65 -13.02
N GLY A 165 21.88 -12.88 -13.48
CA GLY A 165 21.77 -13.26 -14.89
C GLY A 165 22.73 -14.40 -15.27
N PHE A 166 23.05 -14.51 -16.55
CA PHE A 166 23.87 -15.61 -17.09
C PHE A 166 25.26 -15.69 -16.47
N ALA A 167 25.98 -14.56 -16.37
CA ALA A 167 27.32 -14.51 -15.80
C ALA A 167 27.35 -14.99 -14.34
N LEU A 168 26.38 -14.55 -13.54
CA LEU A 168 26.24 -15.01 -12.15
C LEU A 168 25.97 -16.52 -12.08
N ALA A 169 25.06 -17.03 -12.92
CA ALA A 169 24.74 -18.46 -12.95
C ALA A 169 25.99 -19.32 -13.23
N LYS A 170 26.88 -18.86 -14.13
CA LYS A 170 28.15 -19.54 -14.42
C LYS A 170 29.11 -19.53 -13.25
N LEU A 171 29.29 -18.39 -12.56
CA LEU A 171 30.15 -18.30 -11.38
C LEU A 171 29.68 -19.22 -10.25
N VAL A 172 28.36 -19.27 -10.02
CA VAL A 172 27.75 -20.17 -9.04
C VAL A 172 28.02 -21.63 -9.40
N ALA A 173 27.85 -22.01 -10.68
CA ALA A 173 28.11 -23.36 -11.15
C ALA A 173 29.59 -23.75 -11.02
N GLN A 174 30.50 -22.81 -11.30
CA GLN A 174 31.94 -23.00 -11.17
C GLN A 174 32.35 -23.20 -9.70
N ALA A 175 31.86 -22.35 -8.80
CA ALA A 175 32.14 -22.47 -7.37
C ALA A 175 31.65 -23.80 -6.80
N TYR A 176 30.47 -24.26 -7.22
CA TYR A 176 29.95 -25.57 -6.83
C TYR A 176 30.84 -26.72 -7.33
N LYS A 177 31.39 -26.64 -8.55
CA LYS A 177 32.27 -27.68 -9.11
C LYS A 177 33.65 -27.73 -8.47
N GLN A 178 34.17 -26.59 -8.00
CA GLN A 178 35.53 -26.49 -7.49
C GLN A 178 35.71 -26.99 -6.06
N ALA A 179 34.62 -27.12 -5.28
CA ALA A 179 34.69 -27.52 -3.89
C ALA A 179 33.73 -28.68 -3.59
N SER A 180 34.29 -29.80 -3.09
CA SER A 180 33.56 -31.05 -2.85
C SER A 180 32.60 -31.00 -1.65
N ASP A 181 32.85 -30.13 -0.67
CA ASP A 181 32.17 -30.12 0.62
C ASP A 181 31.41 -28.82 0.93
N LEU A 182 30.98 -28.09 -0.11
CA LEU A 182 30.17 -26.88 0.08
C LEU A 182 28.79 -27.20 0.64
N ARG A 183 28.38 -26.47 1.69
CA ARG A 183 27.02 -26.51 2.23
C ARG A 183 26.10 -25.48 1.58
N ALA A 184 26.67 -24.38 1.08
CA ALA A 184 25.93 -23.28 0.47
C ALA A 184 26.83 -22.35 -0.34
N ILE A 185 26.17 -21.48 -1.10
CA ILE A 185 26.79 -20.34 -1.79
C ILE A 185 26.11 -19.07 -1.30
N ILE A 186 26.90 -18.07 -0.92
CA ILE A 186 26.42 -16.72 -0.61
C ILE A 186 26.79 -15.81 -1.76
N LEU A 187 25.81 -15.06 -2.24
CA LEU A 187 25.94 -14.01 -3.23
C LEU A 187 26.10 -12.70 -2.48
N ASP A 188 27.26 -12.07 -2.60
CA ASP A 188 27.59 -10.85 -1.87
C ASP A 188 26.56 -9.75 -2.15
N LYS A 189 26.06 -9.11 -1.09
CA LYS A 189 24.99 -8.08 -1.12
C LYS A 189 23.66 -8.53 -1.76
N HIS A 190 23.46 -9.84 -1.97
CA HIS A 190 22.29 -10.36 -2.66
C HIS A 190 21.57 -11.43 -1.83
N GLY A 191 22.22 -12.53 -1.44
CA GLY A 191 21.58 -13.50 -0.57
C GLY A 191 22.22 -14.88 -0.50
N LEU A 192 21.49 -15.84 0.05
CA LEU A 192 21.91 -17.21 0.31
C LEU A 192 21.30 -18.17 -0.71
N VAL A 193 22.10 -19.11 -1.22
CA VAL A 193 21.68 -20.23 -2.06
C VAL A 193 22.01 -21.54 -1.34
N THR A 194 20.98 -22.36 -1.12
CA THR A 194 21.06 -23.66 -0.45
C THR A 194 20.33 -24.72 -1.26
N TRP A 195 20.64 -25.99 -0.99
CA TRP A 195 20.14 -27.09 -1.79
C TRP A 195 19.99 -28.40 -1.01
N GLY A 196 19.36 -29.40 -1.63
CA GLY A 196 19.24 -30.76 -1.12
C GLY A 196 18.53 -31.69 -2.10
N ASP A 197 18.61 -32.99 -1.84
CA ASP A 197 17.95 -34.03 -2.67
C ASP A 197 16.44 -34.10 -2.41
N THR A 198 16.02 -33.64 -1.23
CA THR A 198 14.62 -33.50 -0.83
C THR A 198 14.30 -32.05 -0.49
N PRO A 199 13.03 -31.62 -0.60
CA PRO A 199 12.65 -30.26 -0.22
C PRO A 199 12.89 -29.99 1.27
N LYS A 200 12.79 -31.02 2.12
CA LYS A 200 13.12 -30.94 3.55
C LYS A 200 14.59 -30.63 3.79
N GLN A 201 15.49 -31.36 3.13
CA GLN A 201 16.94 -31.15 3.29
C GLN A 201 17.33 -29.74 2.86
N ALA A 202 16.85 -29.29 1.68
CA ALA A 202 17.10 -27.94 1.21
C ALA A 202 16.59 -26.87 2.20
N TYR A 203 15.38 -27.05 2.74
CA TYR A 203 14.78 -26.11 3.69
C TYR A 203 15.55 -26.08 5.02
N LEU A 204 15.91 -27.24 5.56
CA LEU A 204 16.68 -27.33 6.80
C LEU A 204 18.10 -26.78 6.62
N ALA A 205 18.71 -26.93 5.45
CA ALA A 205 19.98 -26.29 5.12
C ALA A 205 19.86 -24.75 5.16
N THR A 206 18.80 -24.18 4.55
CA THR A 206 18.49 -22.74 4.64
C THR A 206 18.37 -22.28 6.09
N VAL A 207 17.49 -22.93 6.87
CA VAL A 207 17.21 -22.57 8.27
C VAL A 207 18.46 -22.73 9.16
N GLY A 208 19.25 -23.78 8.93
CA GLY A 208 20.46 -24.08 9.67
C GLY A 208 21.52 -22.98 9.51
N LEU A 209 21.84 -22.62 8.27
CA LEU A 209 22.82 -21.58 7.95
C LEU A 209 22.38 -20.20 8.46
N VAL A 210 21.13 -19.82 8.22
CA VAL A 210 20.58 -18.56 8.75
C VAL A 210 20.67 -18.52 10.29
N SER A 211 20.36 -19.62 10.96
CA SER A 211 20.50 -19.73 12.42
C SER A 211 21.95 -19.68 12.92
N GLU A 212 22.93 -20.12 12.11
CA GLU A 212 24.35 -19.95 12.39
C GLU A 212 24.75 -18.46 12.30
N ALA A 213 24.36 -17.75 11.23
CA ALA A 213 24.56 -16.30 11.10
C ALA A 213 23.92 -15.51 12.24
N GLU A 214 22.65 -15.77 12.57
CA GLU A 214 21.96 -15.10 13.70
C GLU A 214 22.74 -15.25 15.01
N ARG A 215 23.25 -16.46 15.31
CA ARG A 215 24.06 -16.72 16.52
C ARG A 215 25.39 -15.98 16.45
N PHE A 216 26.03 -15.93 15.29
CA PHE A 216 27.27 -15.19 15.09
C PHE A 216 27.07 -13.70 15.32
N ILE A 217 26.05 -13.10 14.69
CA ILE A 217 25.67 -11.68 14.85
C ILE A 217 25.38 -11.38 16.31
N LYS A 218 24.54 -12.19 16.98
CA LYS A 218 24.19 -11.98 18.39
C LYS A 218 25.42 -11.98 19.29
N ARG A 219 26.38 -12.89 19.07
CA ARG A 219 27.65 -12.92 19.81
C ARG A 219 28.53 -11.70 19.49
N GLY A 220 28.61 -11.30 18.23
CA GLY A 220 29.38 -10.12 17.80
C GLY A 220 28.81 -8.84 18.41
N MET A 221 27.49 -8.66 18.35
CA MET A 221 26.80 -7.53 18.98
C MET A 221 27.01 -7.52 20.50
N ALA A 222 26.91 -8.67 21.19
CA ALA A 222 27.16 -8.77 22.62
C ALA A 222 28.58 -8.32 23.04
N LYS A 223 29.58 -8.58 22.19
CA LYS A 223 30.97 -8.11 22.38
C LYS A 223 31.15 -6.63 22.01
N GLY A 224 30.32 -6.10 21.10
CA GLY A 224 30.34 -4.71 20.61
C GLY A 224 29.41 -3.72 21.32
N VAL A 225 28.58 -4.15 22.30
CA VAL A 225 27.55 -3.30 22.96
C VAL A 225 28.12 -2.03 23.61
N GLN A 226 29.42 -1.95 23.89
CA GLN A 226 30.03 -0.71 24.40
C GLN A 226 30.24 0.39 23.34
N ALA A 227 30.07 0.11 22.05
CA ALA A 227 30.29 1.11 21.00
C ALA A 227 28.97 1.70 20.42
N ARG A 228 28.56 2.84 21.01
CA ARG A 228 27.89 3.97 20.32
C ARG A 228 26.47 3.78 19.73
N VAL A 229 25.53 3.23 20.50
CA VAL A 229 24.14 3.74 20.42
C VAL A 229 24.01 4.85 21.44
N VAL A 230 24.61 6.02 21.16
CA VAL A 230 24.29 7.23 21.92
C VAL A 230 22.84 7.57 21.56
N PRO A 231 21.89 7.54 22.52
CA PRO A 231 20.56 8.03 22.26
C PRO A 231 20.69 9.47 21.81
N GLY A 232 20.30 9.79 20.57
CA GLY A 232 20.11 11.19 20.22
C GLY A 232 19.01 11.75 21.14
N ASN A 233 19.19 12.99 21.59
CA ASN A 233 18.24 13.66 22.48
C ASN A 233 16.81 13.38 22.02
N ALA A 234 16.02 12.71 22.86
CA ALA A 234 14.64 12.39 22.58
C ALA A 234 13.86 13.70 22.39
N ARG A 235 13.74 14.17 21.14
CA ARG A 235 12.99 15.38 20.82
C ARG A 235 11.49 15.07 20.87
N GLY A 236 10.93 15.14 22.08
CA GLY A 236 9.49 15.28 22.32
C GLY A 236 8.74 14.02 22.78
N SER A 237 7.61 14.24 23.46
CA SER A 237 6.69 13.19 23.91
C SER A 237 5.89 12.59 22.75
N ALA A 238 5.43 11.34 22.88
CA ALA A 238 4.62 10.66 21.86
C ALA A 238 3.36 11.45 21.43
N ARG A 239 2.78 12.24 22.36
CA ARG A 239 1.62 13.12 22.09
C ARG A 239 1.99 14.31 21.20
N ALA A 240 3.16 14.92 21.42
CA ALA A 240 3.70 15.96 20.53
C ALA A 240 4.01 15.42 19.13
N GLY A 241 4.33 14.12 19.02
CA GLY A 241 4.53 13.44 17.73
C GLY A 241 3.27 13.43 16.85
N LEU A 242 2.10 13.07 17.39
CA LEU A 242 0.88 12.93 16.58
C LEU A 242 0.32 14.26 16.07
N ASP A 243 0.42 15.34 16.86
CA ASP A 243 0.03 16.67 16.40
C ASP A 243 0.95 17.17 15.27
N ARG A 244 2.24 16.82 15.32
CA ARG A 244 3.17 17.09 14.21
C ARG A 244 2.89 16.22 12.98
N VAL A 245 2.41 14.97 13.14
CA VAL A 245 1.98 14.13 12.01
C VAL A 245 0.87 14.82 11.19
N MET A 246 -0.06 15.54 11.84
CA MET A 246 -1.11 16.32 11.15
C MET A 246 -0.63 17.50 10.32
N LEU A 247 0.62 17.91 10.52
CA LEU A 247 1.28 18.94 9.75
C LEU A 247 2.14 18.31 8.65
N VAL A 248 2.93 17.30 9.04
CA VAL A 248 3.92 16.65 8.17
C VAL A 248 3.28 15.78 7.12
N ALA A 249 2.35 14.88 7.48
CA ALA A 249 1.84 13.88 6.54
C ALA A 249 1.09 14.52 5.34
N PRO A 250 0.19 15.50 5.54
CA PRO A 250 -0.50 16.16 4.41
C PRO A 250 0.46 16.98 3.55
N ALA A 251 1.37 17.72 4.17
CA ALA A 251 2.38 18.50 3.45
C ALA A 251 3.32 17.59 2.63
N LEU A 252 3.72 16.46 3.21
CA LEU A 252 4.58 15.47 2.57
C LEU A 252 3.86 14.84 1.38
N ARG A 253 2.64 14.32 1.60
CA ARG A 253 1.80 13.74 0.54
C ARG A 253 1.65 14.72 -0.62
N GLY A 254 1.33 15.97 -0.30
CA GLY A 254 1.21 17.06 -1.26
C GLY A 254 2.46 17.27 -2.10
N ALA A 255 3.62 17.35 -1.43
CA ALA A 255 4.90 17.58 -2.07
C ALA A 255 5.35 16.43 -2.98
N ILE A 256 5.03 15.17 -2.63
CA ILE A 256 5.40 14.01 -3.45
C ILE A 256 4.37 13.65 -4.53
N SER A 257 3.13 14.16 -4.43
CA SER A 257 2.01 13.83 -5.34
C SER A 257 1.93 14.73 -6.58
N ARG A 258 3.07 15.18 -7.10
CA ARG A 258 3.15 16.15 -8.23
C ARG A 258 2.92 15.51 -9.59
N ASN A 259 3.48 14.33 -9.83
CA ASN A 259 3.31 13.61 -11.09
C ASN A 259 2.06 12.72 -11.06
N ALA A 260 1.87 12.00 -9.95
CA ALA A 260 0.70 11.17 -9.70
C ALA A 260 0.38 11.20 -8.20
N ARG A 261 -0.89 11.00 -7.85
CA ARG A 261 -1.29 10.89 -6.44
C ARG A 261 -0.59 9.71 -5.76
N THR A 262 -0.28 9.88 -4.50
CA THR A 262 0.27 8.82 -3.64
C THR A 262 -0.48 8.75 -2.32
N LEU A 263 -0.41 7.59 -1.69
CA LEU A 263 -0.81 7.37 -0.31
C LEU A 263 0.45 7.36 0.55
N LEU A 264 0.28 7.66 1.83
CA LEU A 264 1.32 7.46 2.84
C LEU A 264 0.92 6.36 3.81
N MET A 265 1.92 5.67 4.39
CA MET A 265 1.77 4.94 5.63
C MET A 265 2.76 5.47 6.66
N PHE A 266 2.31 5.62 7.90
CA PHE A 266 3.11 6.10 9.03
C PHE A 266 3.44 4.99 10.04
N ASN A 267 4.68 4.97 10.55
CA ASN A 267 5.12 4.11 11.64
C ASN A 267 6.00 4.88 12.63
N ASN A 268 5.61 4.87 13.90
CA ASN A 268 6.38 5.43 15.03
C ASN A 268 6.66 4.39 16.13
N SER A 269 6.73 3.11 15.77
CA SER A 269 7.09 2.04 16.68
C SER A 269 8.43 2.34 17.38
N PRO A 270 8.65 1.82 18.60
CA PRO A 270 9.88 2.08 19.34
C PRO A 270 11.16 1.73 18.57
N SER A 271 11.16 0.68 17.75
CA SER A 271 12.30 0.33 16.89
C SER A 271 12.58 1.40 15.83
N VAL A 272 11.54 1.93 15.20
CA VAL A 272 11.67 3.03 14.22
C VAL A 272 12.22 4.29 14.88
N LEU A 273 11.65 4.69 16.01
CA LEU A 273 12.08 5.88 16.73
C LEU A 273 13.52 5.75 17.23
N ARG A 274 13.95 4.56 17.69
CA ARG A 274 15.34 4.32 18.08
C ARG A 274 16.32 4.54 16.93
N PHE A 275 15.99 4.05 15.73
CA PHE A 275 16.86 4.24 14.57
C PHE A 275 16.87 5.69 14.11
N VAL A 276 15.70 6.30 13.86
CA VAL A 276 15.61 7.64 13.25
C VAL A 276 16.18 8.73 14.17
N ASN A 277 16.13 8.53 15.48
CA ASN A 277 16.73 9.44 16.46
C ASN A 277 18.20 9.12 16.78
N GLY A 278 18.80 8.09 16.17
CA GLY A 278 20.20 7.74 16.39
C GLY A 278 21.15 8.84 15.89
N ALA A 279 22.26 9.06 16.60
CA ALA A 279 23.24 10.10 16.23
C ALA A 279 23.82 9.92 14.80
N ARG A 280 23.95 8.67 14.34
CA ARG A 280 24.42 8.33 12.99
C ARG A 280 23.29 8.02 12.00
N ALA A 281 22.02 8.20 12.38
CA ALA A 281 20.87 7.82 11.56
C ALA A 281 20.90 8.46 10.17
N ARG A 282 21.22 9.76 10.11
CA ARG A 282 21.38 10.48 8.85
C ARG A 282 22.49 9.85 8.02
N GLN A 283 23.69 9.69 8.55
CA GLN A 283 24.81 9.08 7.83
C GLN A 283 24.46 7.69 7.29
N LEU A 284 23.97 6.79 8.17
CA LEU A 284 23.71 5.40 7.84
C LEU A 284 22.57 5.25 6.81
N SER A 285 21.49 6.02 6.97
CA SER A 285 20.37 5.99 6.02
C SER A 285 20.74 6.45 4.61
N GLN A 286 21.86 7.16 4.44
CA GLN A 286 22.29 7.73 3.16
C GLN A 286 23.35 6.88 2.43
N ILE A 287 23.71 5.71 2.96
CA ILE A 287 24.69 4.79 2.35
C ILE A 287 24.08 4.08 1.13
N GLY A 288 22.89 3.50 1.28
CA GLY A 288 22.17 2.79 0.22
C GLY A 288 21.30 1.65 0.77
N PRO A 289 20.51 0.97 -0.07
CA PRO A 289 19.72 -0.19 0.32
C PRO A 289 20.64 -1.38 0.63
N PHE A 290 20.13 -2.35 1.39
CA PHE A 290 20.92 -3.52 1.78
C PHE A 290 20.86 -4.65 0.73
N THR A 291 19.80 -4.68 -0.10
CA THR A 291 19.74 -5.54 -1.29
C THR A 291 19.32 -4.74 -2.53
N PRO A 292 19.77 -5.15 -3.73
CA PRO A 292 19.34 -4.57 -5.01
C PRO A 292 17.82 -4.64 -5.19
N ASP A 293 17.21 -5.78 -4.87
CA ASP A 293 15.77 -6.04 -5.06
C ASP A 293 14.86 -5.02 -4.37
N HIS A 294 15.32 -4.44 -3.26
CA HIS A 294 14.53 -3.48 -2.51
C HIS A 294 14.43 -2.13 -3.22
N ILE A 295 15.36 -1.81 -4.12
CA ILE A 295 15.48 -0.49 -4.76
C ILE A 295 14.23 -0.12 -5.57
N LEU A 296 13.56 -1.10 -6.18
CA LEU A 296 12.33 -0.90 -6.95
C LEU A 296 11.19 -0.33 -6.10
N HIS A 297 11.23 -0.62 -4.80
CA HIS A 297 10.20 -0.22 -3.86
C HIS A 297 10.64 0.92 -2.94
N THR A 298 11.93 1.02 -2.62
CA THR A 298 12.46 2.00 -1.65
C THR A 298 13.23 3.16 -2.29
N LYS A 299 13.64 3.02 -3.55
CA LYS A 299 14.68 3.82 -4.23
C LYS A 299 16.05 3.69 -3.58
N ALA A 300 17.07 4.24 -4.24
CA ALA A 300 18.46 4.21 -3.79
C ALA A 300 18.65 4.81 -2.38
N LYS A 301 17.96 5.89 -2.05
CA LYS A 301 18.08 6.57 -0.74
C LYS A 301 16.73 7.04 -0.21
N PRO A 302 16.51 7.01 1.11
CA PRO A 302 15.38 7.67 1.77
C PRO A 302 15.61 9.18 1.85
N LEU A 303 14.53 9.95 1.98
CA LEU A 303 14.62 11.34 2.44
C LEU A 303 14.78 11.36 3.97
N PHE A 304 15.92 11.82 4.45
CA PHE A 304 16.09 12.17 5.87
C PHE A 304 15.67 13.63 6.08
N LEU A 305 14.52 13.84 6.73
CA LEU A 305 13.87 15.13 6.87
C LEU A 305 14.01 15.67 8.30
N GLU A 306 14.96 16.58 8.48
CA GLU A 306 15.09 17.35 9.72
C GLU A 306 14.08 18.50 9.73
N LEU A 307 13.27 18.55 10.79
CA LEU A 307 12.31 19.63 11.00
C LEU A 307 12.90 20.72 11.89
N PRO A 308 12.57 21.99 11.64
CA PRO A 308 12.96 23.09 12.52
C PRO A 308 12.33 22.90 13.90
N ASP A 309 13.06 23.30 14.95
CA ASP A 309 12.51 23.33 16.30
C ASP A 309 11.66 24.59 16.48
N THR A 310 10.41 24.51 16.06
CA THR A 310 9.45 25.62 16.07
C THR A 310 8.05 25.12 16.39
N LYS A 311 7.24 26.03 16.93
CA LYS A 311 5.80 25.82 17.13
C LYS A 311 4.97 26.29 15.93
N SER A 312 5.56 27.00 14.95
CA SER A 312 4.83 27.47 13.76
C SER A 312 4.46 26.31 12.83
N PRO A 313 3.16 26.06 12.58
CA PRO A 313 2.72 25.07 11.62
C PRO A 313 3.24 25.33 10.19
N GLU A 314 3.26 26.59 9.79
CA GLU A 314 3.67 27.04 8.45
C GLU A 314 5.15 26.74 8.22
N ALA A 315 6.01 27.02 9.20
CA ALA A 315 7.43 26.73 9.12
C ALA A 315 7.71 25.22 8.97
N ILE A 316 6.95 24.37 9.68
CA ILE A 316 7.04 22.91 9.55
C ILE A 316 6.63 22.47 8.14
N VAL A 317 5.47 22.93 7.64
CA VAL A 317 4.97 22.60 6.30
C VAL A 317 5.96 23.02 5.22
N GLN A 318 6.55 24.20 5.33
CA GLN A 318 7.56 24.67 4.37
C GLN A 318 8.86 23.86 4.44
N ALA A 319 9.30 23.45 5.63
CA ALA A 319 10.45 22.56 5.78
C ALA A 319 10.23 21.21 5.09
N VAL A 320 9.02 20.63 5.20
CA VAL A 320 8.67 19.39 4.47
C VAL A 320 8.79 19.59 2.96
N ARG A 321 8.16 20.65 2.42
CA ARG A 321 8.17 20.94 0.97
C ARG A 321 9.59 21.15 0.44
N LYS A 322 10.42 21.92 1.15
CA LYS A 322 11.83 22.14 0.80
C LYS A 322 12.64 20.85 0.85
N GLY A 323 12.42 19.99 1.85
CA GLY A 323 13.11 18.71 1.98
C GLY A 323 12.80 17.75 0.82
N VAL A 324 11.53 17.68 0.39
CA VAL A 324 11.14 16.87 -0.77
C VAL A 324 11.74 17.43 -2.07
N GLU A 325 11.74 18.75 -2.25
CA GLU A 325 12.33 19.35 -3.45
C GLU A 325 13.85 19.13 -3.51
N ARG A 326 14.55 19.23 -2.37
CA ARG A 326 15.98 18.90 -2.29
C ARG A 326 16.24 17.44 -2.70
N TYR A 327 15.45 16.50 -2.17
CA TYR A 327 15.55 15.10 -2.55
C TYR A 327 15.35 14.92 -4.07
N ARG A 328 14.34 15.57 -4.63
CA ARG A 328 14.05 15.51 -6.06
C ARG A 328 15.25 15.97 -6.90
N GLN A 329 15.87 17.08 -6.53
CA GLN A 329 17.06 17.62 -7.21
C GLN A 329 18.28 16.72 -7.05
N GLU A 330 18.47 16.09 -5.89
CA GLU A 330 19.51 15.09 -5.64
C GLU A 330 19.29 13.83 -6.48
N TYR A 331 18.05 13.35 -6.57
CA TYR A 331 17.70 12.18 -7.38
C TYR A 331 17.89 12.44 -8.88
N VAL A 332 17.50 13.61 -9.38
CA VAL A 332 17.76 14.01 -10.78
C VAL A 332 19.26 14.02 -11.08
N ARG A 333 20.07 14.62 -10.19
CA ARG A 333 21.54 14.62 -10.34
C ARG A 333 22.14 13.21 -10.30
N TYR A 334 21.60 12.35 -9.43
CA TYR A 334 21.98 10.94 -9.35
C TYR A 334 21.68 10.22 -10.67
N PHE A 335 20.46 10.36 -11.20
CA PHE A 335 20.08 9.78 -12.48
C PHE A 335 20.96 10.30 -13.62
N GLU A 336 21.10 11.60 -13.79
CA GLU A 336 21.89 12.18 -14.89
C GLU A 336 23.36 11.79 -14.86
N ARG A 337 23.92 11.57 -13.66
CA ARG A 337 25.32 11.18 -13.50
C ARG A 337 25.60 9.71 -13.82
N TYR A 338 24.65 8.82 -13.51
CA TYR A 338 24.89 7.37 -13.54
C TYR A 338 24.02 6.61 -14.55
N LYS A 339 23.06 7.28 -15.22
CA LYS A 339 22.18 6.62 -16.21
C LYS A 339 23.00 5.99 -17.34
N THR A 340 22.52 4.83 -17.79
CA THR A 340 22.94 4.21 -19.04
C THR A 340 22.17 4.84 -20.22
N SER A 341 22.66 4.64 -21.45
CA SER A 341 21.96 5.13 -22.63
C SER A 341 20.61 4.42 -22.82
N GLY A 342 19.56 5.16 -23.21
CA GLY A 342 18.25 4.60 -23.55
C GLY A 342 17.27 4.39 -22.40
N VAL A 343 17.61 4.76 -21.15
CA VAL A 343 16.68 4.67 -20.01
C VAL A 343 15.95 6.00 -19.74
N THR A 344 14.71 5.92 -19.28
CA THR A 344 13.89 7.10 -18.89
C THR A 344 13.80 7.20 -17.37
N MET A 345 13.92 8.41 -16.84
CA MET A 345 13.87 8.65 -15.40
C MET A 345 12.51 8.23 -14.80
N LEU A 346 12.55 7.39 -13.76
CA LEU A 346 11.39 7.08 -12.92
C LEU A 346 10.97 8.32 -12.10
N ASP A 347 9.85 8.24 -11.39
CA ASP A 347 9.40 9.37 -10.59
C ASP A 347 10.45 9.77 -9.53
N PRO A 348 10.86 11.05 -9.45
CA PRO A 348 12.00 11.47 -8.64
C PRO A 348 11.65 11.73 -7.16
N TYR A 349 10.55 11.17 -6.66
CA TYR A 349 10.03 11.45 -5.32
C TYR A 349 10.38 10.33 -4.33
N PRO A 350 10.57 10.65 -3.04
CA PRO A 350 11.00 9.65 -2.06
C PRO A 350 9.91 8.62 -1.78
N ARG A 351 10.31 7.34 -1.73
CA ARG A 351 9.46 6.23 -1.27
C ARG A 351 9.53 6.04 0.24
N VAL A 352 10.64 6.42 0.85
CA VAL A 352 10.90 6.32 2.29
C VAL A 352 11.30 7.70 2.81
N VAL A 353 10.67 8.13 3.90
CA VAL A 353 10.95 9.41 4.55
C VAL A 353 11.12 9.19 6.05
N LEU A 354 12.30 9.55 6.57
CA LEU A 354 12.67 9.43 7.97
C LEU A 354 12.63 10.81 8.62
N VAL A 355 11.87 10.95 9.70
CA VAL A 355 11.65 12.23 10.37
C VAL A 355 12.00 12.11 11.86
N PRO A 356 13.17 12.63 12.31
CA PRO A 356 13.55 12.64 13.72
C PRO A 356 12.46 13.22 14.62
N GLY A 357 12.22 12.54 15.74
CA GLY A 357 11.16 12.84 16.72
C GLY A 357 9.74 12.46 16.28
N ILE A 358 9.53 11.98 15.05
CA ILE A 358 8.19 11.63 14.53
C ILE A 358 8.11 10.17 14.10
N GLY A 359 9.00 9.71 13.22
CA GLY A 359 9.02 8.32 12.75
C GLY A 359 9.30 8.16 11.26
N LEU A 360 8.76 7.09 10.69
CA LEU A 360 8.90 6.68 9.29
C LEU A 360 7.59 6.93 8.54
N PHE A 361 7.70 7.54 7.36
CA PHE A 361 6.64 7.55 6.36
C PHE A 361 7.09 6.78 5.11
N THR A 362 6.22 5.94 4.56
CA THR A 362 6.41 5.34 3.24
C THR A 362 5.34 5.79 2.26
N SER A 363 5.68 5.88 0.99
CA SER A 363 4.76 6.31 -0.07
C SER A 363 4.56 5.25 -1.14
N GLY A 364 3.36 5.21 -1.72
CA GLY A 364 3.02 4.25 -2.78
C GLY A 364 1.73 4.62 -3.50
N LYS A 365 1.44 3.91 -4.60
CA LYS A 365 0.22 4.11 -5.39
C LYS A 365 -1.05 3.62 -4.70
N ASP A 366 -0.91 2.66 -3.80
CA ASP A 366 -1.98 2.06 -3.02
C ASP A 366 -1.43 1.63 -1.65
N ARG A 367 -2.32 1.09 -0.80
CA ARG A 367 -1.97 0.65 0.56
C ARG A 367 -0.98 -0.51 0.57
N ARG A 368 -1.05 -1.40 -0.42
CA ARG A 368 -0.16 -2.57 -0.56
C ARG A 368 1.25 -2.11 -0.90
N ALA A 369 1.41 -1.21 -1.87
CA ALA A 369 2.69 -0.62 -2.24
C ALA A 369 3.35 0.10 -1.05
N CYS A 370 2.59 0.90 -0.29
CA CYS A 370 3.12 1.53 0.93
C CYS A 370 3.62 0.50 1.95
N ARG A 371 2.90 -0.63 2.11
CA ARG A 371 3.26 -1.72 3.01
C ARG A 371 4.51 -2.46 2.55
N ILE A 372 4.62 -2.77 1.26
CA ILE A 372 5.83 -3.38 0.68
C ILE A 372 7.05 -2.52 1.02
N THR A 373 7.05 -1.25 0.63
CA THR A 373 8.15 -0.32 0.91
C THR A 373 8.47 -0.22 2.40
N HIS A 374 7.45 -0.22 3.26
CA HIS A 374 7.62 -0.16 4.70
C HIS A 374 8.27 -1.39 5.30
N ASP A 375 7.77 -2.58 4.96
CA ASP A 375 8.28 -3.82 5.53
C ASP A 375 9.74 -4.00 5.10
N LEU A 376 10.06 -3.75 3.82
CA LEU A 376 11.43 -3.78 3.32
C LEU A 376 12.34 -2.80 4.07
N TYR A 377 11.86 -1.58 4.35
CA TYR A 377 12.68 -0.59 5.03
C TYR A 377 12.85 -0.87 6.54
N LEU A 378 11.87 -1.51 7.20
CA LEU A 378 12.03 -1.96 8.58
C LEU A 378 13.14 -2.99 8.71
N HIS A 379 13.26 -3.88 7.73
CA HIS A 379 14.35 -4.87 7.66
C HIS A 379 15.68 -4.19 7.33
N ALA A 380 15.69 -3.26 6.36
CA ALA A 380 16.87 -2.46 6.06
C ALA A 380 17.44 -1.74 7.30
N MET A 381 16.58 -1.16 8.13
CA MET A 381 17.01 -0.51 9.37
C MET A 381 17.71 -1.49 10.33
N ARG A 382 17.22 -2.73 10.45
CA ARG A 382 17.83 -3.76 11.30
C ARG A 382 19.18 -4.20 10.76
N VAL A 383 19.25 -4.50 9.45
CA VAL A 383 20.49 -4.91 8.77
C VAL A 383 21.54 -3.81 8.87
N ILE A 384 21.18 -2.56 8.54
CA ILE A 384 22.08 -1.40 8.66
C ILE A 384 22.62 -1.28 10.09
N GLN A 385 21.76 -1.41 11.11
CA GLN A 385 22.18 -1.32 12.51
C GLN A 385 23.10 -2.47 12.92
N ALA A 386 22.76 -3.70 12.54
CA ALA A 386 23.52 -4.89 12.91
C ALA A 386 24.88 -4.93 12.20
N ALA A 387 24.91 -4.67 10.89
CA ALA A 387 26.14 -4.58 10.11
C ALA A 387 27.05 -3.46 10.63
N SER A 388 26.48 -2.28 10.93
CA SER A 388 27.22 -1.14 11.51
C SER A 388 27.74 -1.39 12.95
N ALA A 389 27.21 -2.40 13.64
CA ALA A 389 27.65 -2.79 14.97
C ALA A 389 28.73 -3.89 14.93
N LEU A 390 28.72 -4.72 13.88
CA LEU A 390 29.74 -5.73 13.64
C LEU A 390 30.99 -5.14 12.97
N ASP A 391 30.78 -4.21 12.05
CA ASP A 391 31.80 -3.51 11.26
C ASP A 391 31.21 -2.21 10.67
N SER A 392 31.69 -1.69 9.53
CA SER A 392 31.08 -0.58 8.79
C SER A 392 30.09 -1.11 7.75
N TYR A 393 28.85 -0.63 7.80
CA TYR A 393 27.85 -0.97 6.78
C TYR A 393 28.24 -0.40 5.41
N THR A 394 28.14 -1.22 4.36
CA THR A 394 28.36 -0.82 2.96
C THR A 394 27.22 -1.30 2.07
N SER A 395 26.89 -0.53 1.04
CA SER A 395 25.92 -0.86 -0.01
C SER A 395 26.65 -1.01 -1.34
N LEU A 396 25.93 -1.35 -2.41
CA LEU A 396 26.39 -1.18 -3.78
C LEU A 396 26.81 0.27 -4.07
N SER A 397 27.70 0.43 -5.04
CA SER A 397 28.10 1.73 -5.56
C SER A 397 26.92 2.46 -6.23
N PRO A 398 26.96 3.80 -6.32
CA PRO A 398 25.91 4.55 -7.02
C PRO A 398 25.66 4.12 -8.46
N GLN A 399 26.70 3.69 -9.19
CA GLN A 399 26.58 3.18 -10.57
C GLN A 399 25.79 1.87 -10.59
N GLU A 400 26.19 0.89 -9.77
CA GLU A 400 25.50 -0.41 -9.69
C GLU A 400 24.04 -0.27 -9.24
N LEU A 401 23.77 0.64 -8.30
CA LEU A 401 22.40 0.97 -7.90
C LEU A 401 21.59 1.54 -9.07
N CYS A 402 22.19 2.39 -9.90
CA CYS A 402 21.50 3.01 -11.03
C CYS A 402 21.22 1.98 -12.12
N ASP A 403 22.22 1.15 -12.43
CA ASP A 403 22.09 0.07 -13.40
C ASP A 403 20.97 -0.91 -13.02
N PHE A 404 20.80 -1.20 -11.73
CA PHE A 404 19.72 -2.05 -11.24
C PHE A 404 18.35 -1.34 -11.21
N GLU A 405 18.26 -0.11 -10.69
CA GLU A 405 17.00 0.66 -10.62
C GLU A 405 16.37 0.87 -12.01
N TYR A 406 17.22 1.02 -13.03
CA TYR A 406 16.79 1.27 -14.42
C TYR A 406 16.89 0.04 -15.32
N TRP A 407 17.05 -1.16 -14.74
CA TRP A 407 17.14 -2.40 -15.51
C TRP A 407 15.81 -2.72 -16.20
N PRO A 408 15.75 -2.85 -17.55
CA PRO A 408 14.50 -3.05 -18.26
C PRO A 408 13.75 -4.33 -17.88
N LEU A 409 14.45 -5.43 -17.62
CA LEU A 409 13.83 -6.70 -17.23
C LEU A 409 13.08 -6.60 -15.90
N GLU A 410 13.62 -5.83 -14.97
CA GLU A 410 13.03 -5.64 -13.65
C GLU A 410 11.87 -4.64 -13.71
N ASN A 411 12.04 -3.54 -14.45
CA ASN A 411 10.99 -2.56 -14.69
C ASN A 411 9.80 -3.11 -15.50
N PHE A 412 10.02 -4.10 -16.37
CA PHE A 412 8.95 -4.79 -17.08
C PHE A 412 7.94 -5.45 -16.12
N LYS A 413 8.35 -5.87 -14.91
CA LYS A 413 7.41 -6.39 -13.91
C LYS A 413 6.32 -5.38 -13.55
N LEU A 414 6.63 -4.08 -13.62
CA LEU A 414 5.69 -3.00 -13.34
C LEU A 414 4.68 -2.78 -14.48
N THR A 415 5.02 -3.13 -15.72
CA THR A 415 4.15 -2.97 -16.90
C THR A 415 3.10 -4.09 -17.03
N LEU A 416 3.30 -5.21 -16.34
CA LEU A 416 2.35 -6.33 -16.29
C LEU A 416 1.12 -6.07 -15.41
N LEU A 417 1.11 -4.98 -14.65
CA LEU A 417 -0.01 -4.65 -13.77
C LEU A 417 -1.21 -4.16 -14.59
N PRO A 418 -2.46 -4.51 -14.20
CA PRO A 418 -3.65 -3.99 -14.85
C PRO A 418 -3.66 -2.46 -14.87
N PRO A 419 -4.27 -1.83 -15.89
CA PRO A 419 -4.39 -0.39 -15.94
C PRO A 419 -5.11 0.15 -14.70
N GLU A 420 -4.72 1.35 -14.27
CA GLU A 420 -5.34 2.01 -13.13
C GLU A 420 -6.78 2.40 -13.46
N LYS A 421 -7.69 2.15 -12.51
CA LYS A 421 -9.08 2.60 -12.53
C LYS A 421 -9.18 4.09 -12.21
N GLU A 422 -10.32 4.73 -12.52
CA GLU A 422 -10.53 6.19 -12.44
C GLU A 422 -10.16 6.80 -11.08
N PHE A 423 -10.44 6.10 -9.97
CA PHE A 423 -10.15 6.56 -8.61
C PHE A 423 -8.94 5.89 -7.96
N SER A 424 -8.12 5.18 -8.74
CA SER A 424 -6.84 4.68 -8.24
C SER A 424 -6.02 5.81 -7.64
N ARG A 425 -5.31 5.53 -6.54
CA ARG A 425 -4.50 6.51 -5.78
C ARG A 425 -5.29 7.64 -5.11
N ARG A 426 -6.63 7.67 -5.21
CA ARG A 426 -7.48 8.65 -4.54
C ARG A 426 -7.92 8.16 -3.17
N ILE A 427 -7.92 9.06 -2.19
CA ILE A 427 -8.40 8.82 -0.83
C ILE A 427 -9.76 9.49 -0.68
N VAL A 428 -10.78 8.70 -0.31
CA VAL A 428 -12.17 9.13 -0.19
C VAL A 428 -12.64 8.92 1.25
N LEU A 429 -13.14 9.97 1.89
CA LEU A 429 -13.81 9.88 3.20
C LEU A 429 -15.31 9.92 2.96
N VAL A 430 -16.02 8.86 3.37
CA VAL A 430 -17.48 8.82 3.33
C VAL A 430 -17.99 8.85 4.76
N THR A 431 -18.69 9.92 5.13
CA THR A 431 -19.44 9.97 6.40
C THR A 431 -20.78 9.26 6.27
N GLY A 432 -21.37 8.79 7.37
CA GLY A 432 -22.59 7.98 7.36
C GLY A 432 -22.47 6.72 6.50
N ALA A 433 -21.25 6.17 6.40
CA ALA A 433 -20.92 5.06 5.49
C ALA A 433 -21.67 3.77 5.83
N ALA A 434 -22.18 3.65 7.06
CA ALA A 434 -22.91 2.48 7.51
C ALA A 434 -24.42 2.56 7.16
N GLY A 435 -24.89 3.68 6.62
CA GLY A 435 -26.25 3.87 6.10
C GLY A 435 -26.40 3.49 4.62
N ALA A 436 -27.65 3.47 4.13
CA ALA A 436 -27.99 3.09 2.75
C ALA A 436 -27.16 3.80 1.68
N ILE A 437 -27.25 5.14 1.61
CA ILE A 437 -26.56 5.95 0.60
C ILE A 437 -25.04 5.84 0.78
N GLY A 438 -24.55 5.98 2.02
CA GLY A 438 -23.12 5.95 2.30
C GLY A 438 -22.48 4.60 1.94
N SER A 439 -23.18 3.49 2.16
CA SER A 439 -22.68 2.16 1.82
C SER A 439 -22.63 1.94 0.30
N ALA A 440 -23.63 2.43 -0.46
CA ALA A 440 -23.66 2.37 -1.91
C ALA A 440 -22.53 3.23 -2.53
N ILE A 441 -22.37 4.46 -2.05
CA ILE A 441 -21.27 5.35 -2.46
C ILE A 441 -19.92 4.70 -2.17
N SER A 442 -19.72 4.16 -0.97
CA SER A 442 -18.47 3.53 -0.57
C SER A 442 -18.12 2.35 -1.47
N ARG A 443 -19.10 1.47 -1.74
CA ARG A 443 -18.93 0.32 -2.64
C ARG A 443 -18.53 0.76 -4.05
N ARG A 444 -19.14 1.83 -4.55
CA ARG A 444 -18.85 2.39 -5.88
C ARG A 444 -17.43 2.96 -6.00
N PHE A 445 -16.94 3.69 -4.99
CA PHE A 445 -15.56 4.19 -4.97
C PHE A 445 -14.54 3.06 -4.86
N VAL A 446 -14.81 2.04 -4.03
CA VAL A 446 -13.94 0.85 -3.94
C VAL A 446 -13.84 0.15 -5.29
N SER A 447 -14.97 -0.01 -6.01
CA SER A 447 -14.95 -0.66 -7.32
C SER A 447 -14.14 0.11 -8.37
N GLU A 448 -13.97 1.44 -8.22
CA GLU A 448 -13.09 2.31 -9.03
C GLU A 448 -11.65 2.44 -8.50
N GLY A 449 -11.24 1.63 -7.54
CA GLY A 449 -9.85 1.58 -7.08
C GLY A 449 -9.48 2.58 -5.98
N ALA A 450 -10.44 3.33 -5.43
CA ALA A 450 -10.19 4.28 -4.35
C ALA A 450 -9.75 3.59 -3.05
N ALA A 451 -8.96 4.30 -2.25
CA ALA A 451 -8.83 4.02 -0.83
C ALA A 451 -9.96 4.74 -0.07
N VAL A 452 -10.86 3.98 0.57
CA VAL A 452 -12.09 4.53 1.17
C VAL A 452 -12.08 4.43 2.69
N ILE A 453 -12.23 5.56 3.34
CA ILE A 453 -12.39 5.67 4.78
C ILE A 453 -13.88 5.70 5.06
N LEU A 454 -14.34 4.65 5.74
CA LEU A 454 -15.74 4.48 6.10
C LEU A 454 -15.96 5.09 7.48
N ALA A 455 -16.63 6.24 7.55
CA ALA A 455 -16.87 6.95 8.79
C ALA A 455 -18.34 6.93 9.20
N ASP A 456 -18.60 6.55 10.45
CA ASP A 456 -19.93 6.40 11.04
C ASP A 456 -19.82 6.28 12.57
N ILE A 457 -20.92 6.44 13.29
CA ILE A 457 -20.97 6.19 14.73
C ILE A 457 -21.06 4.68 15.03
N ASP A 458 -21.62 3.88 14.12
CA ASP A 458 -21.71 2.43 14.27
C ASP A 458 -20.40 1.72 13.88
N GLY A 459 -19.50 1.59 14.85
CA GLY A 459 -18.22 0.91 14.66
C GLY A 459 -18.32 -0.58 14.30
N LYS A 460 -19.38 -1.28 14.73
CA LYS A 460 -19.54 -2.71 14.44
C LYS A 460 -19.90 -2.92 12.97
N ARG A 461 -20.87 -2.17 12.47
CA ARG A 461 -21.28 -2.24 11.06
C ARG A 461 -20.15 -1.80 10.12
N LEU A 462 -19.41 -0.75 10.48
CA LEU A 462 -18.22 -0.33 9.72
C LEU A 462 -17.16 -1.42 9.61
N ALA A 463 -16.84 -2.09 10.71
CA ALA A 463 -15.83 -3.15 10.71
C ALA A 463 -16.24 -4.33 9.80
N GLN A 464 -17.52 -4.72 9.85
CA GLN A 464 -18.07 -5.76 8.98
C GLN A 464 -18.01 -5.36 7.49
N GLN A 465 -18.47 -4.15 7.16
CA GLN A 465 -18.46 -3.63 5.80
C GLN A 465 -17.02 -3.52 5.24
N SER A 466 -16.09 -3.00 6.04
CA SER A 466 -14.69 -2.89 5.63
C SER A 466 -14.06 -4.25 5.36
N ALA A 467 -14.32 -5.24 6.22
CA ALA A 467 -13.84 -6.61 6.02
C ALA A 467 -14.44 -7.26 4.77
N GLU A 468 -15.73 -7.03 4.47
CA GLU A 468 -16.37 -7.48 3.22
C GLU A 468 -15.69 -6.86 2.00
N TYR A 469 -15.54 -5.53 1.99
CA TYR A 469 -15.00 -4.80 0.85
C TYR A 469 -13.54 -5.16 0.57
N ASN A 470 -12.70 -5.25 1.61
CA ASN A 470 -11.30 -5.62 1.48
C ASN A 470 -11.13 -7.07 0.98
N ARG A 471 -12.00 -7.99 1.44
CA ARG A 471 -11.99 -9.39 0.97
C ARG A 471 -12.34 -9.49 -0.50
N ARG A 472 -13.39 -8.79 -0.96
CA ARG A 472 -13.81 -8.77 -2.37
C ARG A 472 -12.77 -8.11 -3.26
N ALA A 473 -12.12 -7.06 -2.78
CA ALA A 473 -11.04 -6.39 -3.49
C ALA A 473 -9.73 -7.20 -3.56
N GLY A 474 -9.54 -8.16 -2.65
CA GLY A 474 -8.27 -8.88 -2.48
C GLY A 474 -7.14 -8.00 -1.92
N GLN A 475 -7.45 -6.82 -1.39
CA GLN A 475 -6.48 -5.86 -0.85
C GLN A 475 -7.13 -4.90 0.16
N GLU A 476 -6.30 -4.29 1.00
CA GLU A 476 -6.72 -3.31 2.02
C GLU A 476 -7.06 -1.95 1.39
N GLN A 477 -8.25 -1.85 0.79
CA GLN A 477 -8.77 -0.62 0.18
C GLN A 477 -9.60 0.24 1.14
N THR A 478 -10.11 -0.35 2.22
CA THR A 478 -11.02 0.35 3.13
C THR A 478 -10.55 0.31 4.58
N VAL A 479 -10.83 1.39 5.30
CA VAL A 479 -10.51 1.54 6.73
C VAL A 479 -11.75 2.03 7.48
N PRO A 480 -12.20 1.33 8.54
CA PRO A 480 -13.29 1.79 9.38
C PRO A 480 -12.81 2.89 10.34
N LEU A 481 -13.58 3.96 10.46
CA LEU A 481 -13.29 5.08 11.35
C LEU A 481 -14.54 5.47 12.13
N VAL A 482 -14.60 5.09 13.41
CA VAL A 482 -15.69 5.54 14.29
C VAL A 482 -15.60 7.05 14.44
N MET A 483 -16.64 7.75 13.98
CA MET A 483 -16.74 9.21 14.00
C MET A 483 -18.20 9.61 14.22
N ASP A 484 -18.46 10.21 15.37
CA ASP A 484 -19.63 11.06 15.55
C ASP A 484 -19.36 12.44 14.92
N VAL A 485 -20.13 12.79 13.88
CA VAL A 485 -20.03 14.07 13.18
C VAL A 485 -20.54 15.25 14.02
N ALA A 486 -21.45 15.00 14.97
CA ALA A 486 -21.97 16.02 15.88
C ALA A 486 -20.94 16.44 16.95
N SER A 487 -19.86 15.70 17.12
CA SER A 487 -18.84 15.93 18.13
C SER A 487 -17.55 16.49 17.52
N ARG A 488 -17.24 17.76 17.84
CA ARG A 488 -15.99 18.41 17.42
C ARG A 488 -14.75 17.57 17.73
N ARG A 489 -14.66 17.04 18.96
CA ARG A 489 -13.52 16.23 19.41
C ARG A 489 -13.39 14.95 18.60
N SER A 490 -14.51 14.31 18.28
CA SER A 490 -14.57 13.11 17.45
C SER A 490 -14.09 13.39 16.03
N VAL A 491 -14.59 14.45 15.39
CA VAL A 491 -14.18 14.85 14.03
C VAL A 491 -12.68 15.16 13.99
N GLU A 492 -12.18 16.00 14.89
CA GLU A 492 -10.75 16.34 14.94
C GLU A 492 -9.87 15.09 15.17
N ALA A 493 -10.32 14.15 16.00
CA ALA A 493 -9.62 12.90 16.22
C ALA A 493 -9.64 11.98 14.99
N GLY A 494 -10.74 11.95 14.25
CA GLY A 494 -10.86 11.18 13.02
C GLY A 494 -9.96 11.70 11.91
N PHE A 495 -9.88 13.01 11.72
CA PHE A 495 -8.93 13.62 10.77
C PHE A 495 -7.46 13.39 11.18
N ARG A 496 -7.16 13.38 12.49
CA ARG A 496 -5.87 12.95 13.04
C ARG A 496 -5.48 11.54 12.62
N LYS A 497 -6.40 10.59 12.78
CA LYS A 497 -6.17 9.20 12.35
C LYS A 497 -6.02 9.11 10.84
N LEU A 498 -6.91 9.73 10.07
CA LEU A 498 -6.88 9.74 8.61
C LEU A 498 -5.53 10.19 8.04
N ALA A 499 -4.99 11.32 8.52
CA ALA A 499 -3.70 11.81 8.05
C ALA A 499 -2.55 10.87 8.42
N ALA A 500 -2.60 10.21 9.57
CA ALA A 500 -1.62 9.19 9.94
C ALA A 500 -1.73 7.92 9.06
N PHE A 501 -2.95 7.53 8.69
CA PHE A 501 -3.20 6.29 7.93
C PHE A 501 -2.92 6.40 6.44
N PHE A 502 -3.26 7.53 5.81
CA PHE A 502 -3.17 7.70 4.36
C PHE A 502 -2.39 8.94 3.90
N GLY A 503 -1.98 9.78 4.85
CA GLY A 503 -1.26 11.03 4.56
C GLY A 503 -2.15 12.22 4.21
N GLY A 504 -3.38 12.03 3.75
CA GLY A 504 -4.26 13.13 3.34
C GLY A 504 -5.62 12.67 2.84
N LEU A 505 -6.31 13.52 2.09
CA LEU A 505 -7.66 13.28 1.56
C LEU A 505 -7.79 13.88 0.16
N ASP A 506 -8.53 13.24 -0.75
CA ASP A 506 -8.85 13.84 -2.05
C ASP A 506 -10.33 14.19 -2.18
N VAL A 507 -11.21 13.34 -1.65
CA VAL A 507 -12.66 13.49 -1.74
C VAL A 507 -13.30 13.33 -0.36
N LEU A 508 -14.10 14.30 0.05
CA LEU A 508 -15.06 14.15 1.14
C LEU A 508 -16.46 13.95 0.56
N VAL A 509 -17.08 12.82 0.87
CA VAL A 509 -18.53 12.67 0.74
C VAL A 509 -19.16 12.99 2.09
N SER A 510 -19.74 14.18 2.19
CA SER A 510 -20.44 14.65 3.38
C SER A 510 -21.87 14.11 3.36
N ASN A 511 -22.06 12.95 3.99
CA ASN A 511 -23.26 12.15 3.98
C ASN A 511 -23.63 11.79 5.43
N ALA A 512 -24.32 12.68 6.12
CA ALA A 512 -24.94 12.39 7.41
C ALA A 512 -26.32 13.05 7.45
N GLY A 513 -27.28 12.38 8.09
CA GLY A 513 -28.66 12.82 8.08
C GLY A 513 -29.52 12.08 9.08
N VAL A 514 -30.23 12.83 9.92
CA VAL A 514 -31.37 12.35 10.71
C VAL A 514 -32.59 13.19 10.39
N ALA A 515 -33.78 12.60 10.52
CA ALA A 515 -35.04 13.29 10.30
C ALA A 515 -35.95 13.17 11.52
N CYS A 516 -36.88 14.11 11.63
CA CYS A 516 -38.02 14.09 12.53
C CYS A 516 -39.23 14.62 11.72
N SER A 517 -40.39 13.97 11.86
CA SER A 517 -41.63 14.42 11.22
C SER A 517 -42.57 14.95 12.29
N ALA A 518 -42.87 16.24 12.25
CA ALA A 518 -43.86 16.87 13.11
C ALA A 518 -44.37 18.19 12.50
N PRO A 519 -45.64 18.56 12.73
CA PRO A 519 -46.10 19.94 12.54
C PRO A 519 -45.23 20.91 13.34
N VAL A 520 -45.04 22.13 12.82
CA VAL A 520 -44.10 23.11 13.41
C VAL A 520 -44.51 23.49 14.83
N GLU A 521 -45.81 23.65 15.06
CA GLU A 521 -46.39 23.98 16.37
C GLU A 521 -46.27 22.85 17.41
N ARG A 522 -45.87 21.64 16.99
CA ARG A 522 -45.66 20.47 17.86
C ARG A 522 -44.21 19.97 17.84
N LEU A 523 -43.34 20.61 17.07
CA LEU A 523 -41.94 20.22 16.95
C LEU A 523 -41.19 20.69 18.20
N THR A 524 -40.60 19.75 18.94
CA THR A 524 -39.85 20.07 20.16
C THR A 524 -38.53 20.76 19.82
N LEU A 525 -38.06 21.65 20.72
CA LEU A 525 -36.74 22.27 20.60
C LEU A 525 -35.61 21.23 20.66
N GLU A 526 -35.80 20.15 21.42
CA GLU A 526 -34.85 19.05 21.50
C GLU A 526 -34.67 18.36 20.14
N ASP A 527 -35.78 18.00 19.47
CA ASP A 527 -35.72 17.39 18.14
C ASP A 527 -35.15 18.34 17.10
N TRP A 528 -35.52 19.63 17.16
CA TRP A 528 -34.94 20.66 16.31
C TRP A 528 -33.41 20.71 16.45
N ASN A 529 -32.92 20.83 17.69
CA ASN A 529 -31.50 20.92 17.99
C ASN A 529 -30.76 19.65 17.58
N ARG A 530 -31.33 18.46 17.85
CA ARG A 530 -30.75 17.17 17.45
C ARG A 530 -30.59 17.08 15.94
N VAL A 531 -31.62 17.46 15.18
CA VAL A 531 -31.58 17.44 13.71
C VAL A 531 -30.55 18.44 13.17
N PHE A 532 -30.52 19.67 13.69
CA PHE A 532 -29.52 20.67 13.28
C PHE A 532 -28.10 20.26 13.64
N GLN A 533 -27.90 19.64 14.80
CA GLN A 533 -26.58 19.23 15.27
C GLN A 533 -25.93 18.21 14.31
N VAL A 534 -26.72 17.30 13.74
CA VAL A 534 -26.21 16.32 12.77
C VAL A 534 -26.21 16.89 11.35
N ASN A 535 -27.33 17.45 10.89
CA ASN A 535 -27.53 17.79 9.48
C ASN A 535 -26.86 19.10 9.06
N ALA A 536 -26.56 20.00 10.01
CA ALA A 536 -25.90 21.28 9.73
C ALA A 536 -24.55 21.37 10.45
N THR A 537 -24.53 21.37 11.79
CA THR A 537 -23.30 21.52 12.57
C THR A 537 -22.29 20.42 12.27
N GLY A 538 -22.75 19.16 12.14
CA GLY A 538 -21.86 18.05 11.81
C GLY A 538 -21.19 18.18 10.44
N HIS A 539 -21.94 18.61 9.41
CA HIS A 539 -21.38 18.90 8.09
C HIS A 539 -20.37 20.05 8.15
N PHE A 540 -20.65 21.11 8.91
CA PHE A 540 -19.69 22.19 9.15
C PHE A 540 -18.38 21.69 9.74
N LEU A 541 -18.44 20.90 10.81
CA LEU A 541 -17.25 20.38 11.49
C LEU A 541 -16.38 19.54 10.55
N VAL A 542 -17.00 18.61 9.81
CA VAL A 542 -16.28 17.73 8.88
C VAL A 542 -15.71 18.51 7.69
N CYS A 543 -16.51 19.37 7.06
CA CYS A 543 -16.05 20.19 5.93
C CYS A 543 -14.92 21.14 6.34
N ARG A 544 -14.99 21.75 7.53
CA ARG A 544 -13.93 22.64 8.03
C ARG A 544 -12.59 21.93 8.15
N GLU A 545 -12.58 20.72 8.72
CA GLU A 545 -11.33 19.96 8.84
C GLU A 545 -10.84 19.45 7.47
N ALA A 546 -11.74 19.08 6.56
CA ALA A 546 -11.38 18.75 5.18
C ALA A 546 -10.75 19.92 4.43
N MET A 547 -11.32 21.12 4.52
CA MET A 547 -10.76 22.35 3.91
C MET A 547 -9.36 22.65 4.43
N ARG A 548 -9.15 22.54 5.76
CA ARG A 548 -7.82 22.70 6.38
C ARG A 548 -6.82 21.67 5.84
N LEU A 549 -7.24 20.42 5.71
CA LEU A 549 -6.41 19.34 5.19
C LEU A 549 -6.04 19.56 3.71
N PHE A 550 -7.03 19.88 2.86
CA PHE A 550 -6.84 20.19 1.44
C PHE A 550 -5.87 21.35 1.23
N LYS A 551 -6.00 22.44 2.00
CA LYS A 551 -5.07 23.58 1.96
C LYS A 551 -3.64 23.19 2.36
N ARG A 552 -3.46 22.37 3.39
CA ARG A 552 -2.12 21.90 3.82
C ARG A 552 -1.43 21.05 2.76
N GLN A 553 -2.15 20.08 2.18
CA GLN A 553 -1.59 19.22 1.13
C GLN A 553 -1.37 20.00 -0.18
N GLY A 554 -2.16 21.05 -0.46
CA GLY A 554 -1.99 21.87 -1.67
C GLY A 554 -2.22 21.08 -2.96
N LEU A 555 -3.15 20.13 -2.93
CA LEU A 555 -3.49 19.27 -4.06
C LEU A 555 -4.87 19.59 -4.65
N GLY A 556 -5.54 20.64 -4.16
CA GLY A 556 -6.98 20.81 -4.31
C GLY A 556 -7.75 19.79 -3.48
N GLY A 557 -9.02 19.59 -3.85
CA GLY A 557 -9.90 18.63 -3.20
C GLY A 557 -11.30 18.64 -3.79
N ASN A 558 -12.12 17.68 -3.35
CA ASN A 558 -13.52 17.62 -3.75
C ASN A 558 -14.40 17.35 -2.53
N ILE A 559 -15.49 18.09 -2.40
CA ILE A 559 -16.54 17.84 -1.42
C ILE A 559 -17.83 17.57 -2.19
N VAL A 560 -18.38 16.37 -2.01
CA VAL A 560 -19.71 16.01 -2.49
C VAL A 560 -20.64 15.98 -1.28
N ALA A 561 -21.50 16.97 -1.17
CA ALA A 561 -22.48 17.07 -0.11
C ALA A 561 -23.77 16.32 -0.51
N ILE A 562 -24.17 15.33 0.29
CA ILE A 562 -25.47 14.69 0.12
C ILE A 562 -26.52 15.56 0.81
N ALA A 563 -27.18 16.39 0.00
CA ALA A 563 -28.21 17.33 0.43
C ALA A 563 -29.58 16.63 0.39
N SER A 564 -30.62 17.28 -0.13
CA SER A 564 -31.94 16.68 -0.27
C SER A 564 -32.81 17.46 -1.24
N LYS A 565 -33.72 16.76 -1.94
CA LYS A 565 -34.86 17.36 -2.65
C LYS A 565 -35.67 18.37 -1.80
N ASN A 566 -35.70 18.20 -0.46
CA ASN A 566 -36.38 19.14 0.44
C ASN A 566 -35.83 20.57 0.45
N VAL A 567 -34.60 20.78 -0.05
CA VAL A 567 -34.00 22.13 -0.12
C VAL A 567 -34.72 22.99 -1.14
N VAL A 568 -35.13 22.41 -2.27
CA VAL A 568 -35.83 23.13 -3.35
C VAL A 568 -37.35 22.97 -3.22
N ALA A 569 -37.81 21.78 -2.82
CA ALA A 569 -39.22 21.45 -2.70
C ALA A 569 -39.52 20.78 -1.34
N PRO A 570 -39.69 21.55 -0.26
CA PRO A 570 -39.88 20.98 1.08
C PRO A 570 -41.19 20.20 1.22
N GLY A 571 -41.16 19.15 2.03
CA GLY A 571 -42.36 18.40 2.43
C GLY A 571 -43.02 18.96 3.68
N LYS A 572 -44.37 18.89 3.74
CA LYS A 572 -45.16 19.18 4.95
C LYS A 572 -44.65 18.35 6.14
N GLU A 573 -44.63 18.92 7.34
CA GLU A 573 -44.20 18.29 8.61
C GLU A 573 -42.71 17.87 8.67
N PHE A 574 -41.87 18.36 7.75
CA PHE A 574 -40.42 18.08 7.72
C PHE A 574 -39.58 19.33 8.07
N GLY A 575 -40.11 20.22 8.92
CA GLY A 575 -39.54 21.55 9.20
C GLY A 575 -38.06 21.56 9.57
N ALA A 576 -37.67 20.87 10.65
CA ALA A 576 -36.27 20.80 11.09
C ALA A 576 -35.35 20.15 10.03
N TYR A 577 -35.83 19.11 9.34
CA TYR A 577 -35.04 18.44 8.30
C TYR A 577 -34.79 19.37 7.11
N SER A 578 -35.83 20.02 6.59
CA SER A 578 -35.74 20.95 5.47
C SER A 578 -34.87 22.15 5.82
N ALA A 579 -35.10 22.78 6.98
CA ALA A 579 -34.31 23.93 7.42
C ALA A 579 -32.82 23.59 7.61
N SER A 580 -32.51 22.46 8.26
CA SER A 580 -31.12 22.02 8.45
C SER A 580 -30.42 21.63 7.14
N LYS A 581 -31.12 20.98 6.20
CA LYS A 581 -30.59 20.67 4.86
C LYS A 581 -30.39 21.93 4.02
N SER A 582 -31.25 22.94 4.14
CA SER A 582 -31.02 24.24 3.50
C SER A 582 -29.78 24.95 4.06
N ALA A 583 -29.57 24.91 5.40
CA ALA A 583 -28.36 25.42 6.02
C ALA A 583 -27.10 24.70 5.53
N GLN A 584 -27.15 23.36 5.43
CA GLN A 584 -26.08 22.54 4.84
C GLN A 584 -25.77 22.96 3.39
N THR A 585 -26.79 23.08 2.54
CA THR A 585 -26.62 23.48 1.14
C THR A 585 -26.03 24.88 1.00
N GLN A 586 -26.47 25.83 1.82
CA GLN A 586 -25.91 27.18 1.77
C GLN A 586 -24.45 27.19 2.22
N LEU A 587 -24.10 26.43 3.26
CA LEU A 587 -22.71 26.21 3.65
C LEU A 587 -21.90 25.61 2.49
N SER A 588 -22.41 24.62 1.76
CA SER A 588 -21.73 24.03 0.60
C SER A 588 -21.43 25.07 -0.50
N ARG A 589 -22.34 26.03 -0.75
CA ARG A 589 -22.09 27.13 -1.68
C ARG A 589 -20.98 28.05 -1.20
N ILE A 590 -20.95 28.41 0.08
CA ILE A 590 -19.85 29.20 0.66
C ILE A 590 -18.52 28.46 0.53
N LEU A 591 -18.49 27.16 0.82
CA LEU A 591 -17.29 26.34 0.68
C LEU A 591 -16.81 26.26 -0.77
N ALA A 592 -17.73 26.26 -1.75
CA ALA A 592 -17.38 26.32 -3.17
C ALA A 592 -16.67 27.63 -3.53
N LEU A 593 -17.15 28.76 -3.00
CA LEU A 593 -16.55 30.08 -3.19
C LEU A 593 -15.16 30.15 -2.53
N GLU A 594 -15.06 29.80 -1.25
CA GLU A 594 -13.80 29.85 -0.49
C GLU A 594 -12.76 28.80 -0.93
N GLY A 595 -13.21 27.73 -1.58
CA GLY A 595 -12.36 26.63 -2.04
C GLY A 595 -11.78 26.82 -3.44
N ALA A 596 -12.44 27.64 -4.28
CA ALA A 596 -12.12 27.75 -5.70
C ALA A 596 -10.67 28.18 -5.96
N GLU A 597 -10.17 29.17 -5.22
CA GLU A 597 -8.82 29.75 -5.37
C GLU A 597 -7.69 28.71 -5.18
N VAL A 598 -7.97 27.67 -4.40
CA VAL A 598 -7.00 26.61 -4.06
C VAL A 598 -7.37 25.27 -4.72
N GLY A 599 -8.24 25.29 -5.73
CA GLY A 599 -8.62 24.12 -6.51
C GLY A 599 -9.50 23.11 -5.76
N ILE A 600 -10.27 23.57 -4.76
CA ILE A 600 -11.24 22.74 -4.06
C ILE A 600 -12.62 22.94 -4.71
N ARG A 601 -13.23 21.85 -5.16
CA ARG A 601 -14.59 21.84 -5.72
C ARG A 601 -15.59 21.38 -4.67
N VAL A 602 -16.77 21.98 -4.64
CA VAL A 602 -17.85 21.58 -3.73
C VAL A 602 -19.15 21.51 -4.49
N ASN A 603 -19.74 20.33 -4.60
CA ASN A 603 -21.00 20.11 -5.30
C ASN A 603 -21.99 19.33 -4.43
N MET A 604 -23.26 19.39 -4.78
CA MET A 604 -24.36 18.80 -4.01
C MET A 604 -25.13 17.79 -4.84
N VAL A 605 -25.44 16.65 -4.24
CA VAL A 605 -26.41 15.68 -4.78
C VAL A 605 -27.69 15.80 -3.99
N ASN A 606 -28.82 15.94 -4.67
CA ASN A 606 -30.14 16.09 -4.08
C ASN A 606 -30.97 14.82 -4.32
N PRO A 607 -30.82 13.80 -3.46
CA PRO A 607 -31.62 12.60 -3.57
C PRO A 607 -33.05 12.82 -3.08
N ASP A 608 -33.94 11.95 -3.56
CA ASP A 608 -35.29 11.78 -3.04
C ASP A 608 -35.60 10.31 -2.71
N GLY A 609 -36.37 10.08 -1.64
CA GLY A 609 -37.04 8.79 -1.41
C GLY A 609 -36.15 7.53 -1.37
N ILE A 610 -34.95 7.57 -0.78
CA ILE A 610 -34.09 6.37 -0.70
C ILE A 610 -34.53 5.46 0.46
N PHE A 611 -35.38 4.48 0.18
CA PHE A 611 -35.99 3.61 1.20
C PHE A 611 -35.16 2.39 1.60
N GLU A 612 -34.56 1.71 0.61
CA GLU A 612 -33.84 0.45 0.81
C GLU A 612 -32.67 0.62 1.78
N GLY A 613 -32.67 -0.15 2.88
CA GLY A 613 -31.61 -0.14 3.89
C GLY A 613 -31.44 1.19 4.66
N SER A 614 -32.36 2.14 4.51
CA SER A 614 -32.20 3.50 5.02
C SER A 614 -32.64 3.65 6.48
N GLY A 615 -31.71 4.07 7.34
CA GLY A 615 -32.02 4.41 8.73
C GLY A 615 -32.90 5.65 8.89
N LEU A 616 -32.94 6.54 7.88
CA LEU A 616 -33.81 7.71 7.86
C LEU A 616 -35.28 7.31 7.65
N TRP A 617 -35.54 6.22 6.92
CA TRP A 617 -36.89 5.69 6.69
C TRP A 617 -37.25 4.61 7.72
N SER A 618 -37.19 4.99 8.99
CA SER A 618 -37.61 4.12 10.09
C SER A 618 -39.08 3.70 9.94
N LYS A 619 -39.48 2.62 10.62
CA LYS A 619 -40.89 2.17 10.64
C LYS A 619 -41.84 3.30 11.07
N GLU A 620 -41.41 4.13 12.02
CA GLU A 620 -42.17 5.27 12.52
C GLU A 620 -42.30 6.38 11.46
N ILE A 621 -41.19 6.79 10.84
CA ILE A 621 -41.20 7.82 9.79
C ILE A 621 -42.06 7.35 8.61
N ARG A 622 -41.94 6.09 8.19
CA ARG A 622 -42.79 5.52 7.13
C ARG A 622 -44.28 5.64 7.48
N ARG A 623 -44.69 5.29 8.70
CA ARG A 623 -46.09 5.45 9.18
C ARG A 623 -46.54 6.91 9.19
N GLN A 624 -45.71 7.81 9.71
CA GLN A 624 -46.01 9.25 9.75
C GLN A 624 -46.19 9.81 8.33
N ARG A 625 -45.28 9.48 7.40
CA ARG A 625 -45.37 9.92 6.00
C ARG A 625 -46.58 9.34 5.29
N ALA A 626 -46.85 8.05 5.46
CA ALA A 626 -48.03 7.39 4.90
C ALA A 626 -49.33 8.08 5.32
N LYS A 627 -49.44 8.45 6.62
CA LYS A 627 -50.57 9.24 7.14
C LYS A 627 -50.66 10.64 6.49
N VAL A 628 -49.54 11.33 6.31
CA VAL A 628 -49.50 12.67 5.67
C VAL A 628 -49.96 12.61 4.21
N TYR A 629 -49.57 11.56 3.48
CA TYR A 629 -49.94 11.39 2.07
C TYR A 629 -51.25 10.63 1.84
N GLY A 630 -51.88 10.11 2.89
CA GLY A 630 -53.14 9.36 2.78
C GLY A 630 -53.00 8.02 2.07
N VAL A 631 -51.85 7.34 2.21
CA VAL A 631 -51.57 6.04 1.56
C VAL A 631 -51.29 4.94 2.60
N PRO A 632 -51.50 3.65 2.28
CA PRO A 632 -51.02 2.55 3.11
C PRO A 632 -49.49 2.59 3.29
N VAL A 633 -49.00 2.13 4.44
CA VAL A 633 -47.57 2.18 4.78
C VAL A 633 -46.75 1.32 3.83
N GLU A 634 -47.33 0.22 3.36
CA GLU A 634 -46.75 -0.74 2.42
C GLU A 634 -46.59 -0.14 1.02
N GLN A 635 -47.43 0.83 0.66
CA GLN A 635 -47.44 1.50 -0.64
C GLN A 635 -46.67 2.82 -0.64
N ILE A 636 -46.04 3.21 0.47
CA ILE A 636 -45.34 4.50 0.57
C ILE A 636 -44.21 4.63 -0.44
N GLU A 637 -43.51 3.53 -0.73
CA GLU A 637 -42.40 3.51 -1.69
C GLU A 637 -42.91 3.75 -3.12
N GLU A 638 -43.97 3.02 -3.50
CA GLU A 638 -44.62 3.15 -4.81
C GLU A 638 -45.25 4.54 -4.99
N SER A 639 -45.87 5.10 -3.93
CA SER A 639 -46.37 6.47 -3.93
C SER A 639 -45.27 7.50 -4.21
N TYR A 640 -44.06 7.28 -3.69
CA TYR A 640 -42.91 8.13 -3.96
C TYR A 640 -42.39 7.98 -5.40
N ALA A 641 -42.37 6.78 -5.98
CA ALA A 641 -42.06 6.61 -7.40
C ALA A 641 -43.12 7.29 -8.29
N ASN A 642 -44.40 7.09 -7.98
CA ASN A 642 -45.53 7.59 -8.76
C ASN A 642 -45.62 9.12 -8.79
N ARG A 643 -44.98 9.85 -7.87
CA ARG A 643 -44.96 11.32 -7.89
C ARG A 643 -43.92 11.91 -8.84
N ASN A 644 -42.85 11.17 -9.15
CA ASN A 644 -41.81 11.66 -10.04
C ASN A 644 -42.18 11.42 -11.51
N LEU A 645 -41.50 12.09 -12.44
CA LEU A 645 -41.84 12.05 -13.86
C LEU A 645 -41.53 10.69 -14.50
N LEU A 646 -40.46 10.04 -14.07
CA LEU A 646 -40.02 8.75 -14.61
C LEU A 646 -40.77 7.55 -14.02
N LYS A 647 -41.64 7.76 -13.02
CA LYS A 647 -42.34 6.71 -12.28
C LYS A 647 -41.39 5.63 -11.73
N ALA A 648 -40.21 6.06 -11.32
CA ALA A 648 -39.10 5.17 -10.97
C ALA A 648 -38.74 5.25 -9.49
N MET A 649 -38.37 4.10 -8.92
CA MET A 649 -37.77 4.03 -7.59
C MET A 649 -36.33 4.54 -7.65
N VAL A 650 -35.99 5.51 -6.81
CA VAL A 650 -34.62 6.02 -6.68
C VAL A 650 -33.87 5.23 -5.61
N ARG A 651 -32.67 4.75 -5.96
CA ARG A 651 -31.86 3.88 -5.12
C ARG A 651 -30.57 4.56 -4.69
N GLY A 652 -29.94 4.01 -3.64
CA GLY A 652 -28.63 4.47 -3.18
C GLY A 652 -27.55 4.35 -4.28
N ALA A 653 -27.69 3.39 -5.20
CA ALA A 653 -26.79 3.22 -6.34
C ALA A 653 -26.86 4.42 -7.32
N ASP A 654 -28.04 4.98 -7.56
CA ASP A 654 -28.20 6.14 -8.45
C ASP A 654 -27.50 7.37 -7.86
N VAL A 655 -27.63 7.54 -6.53
CA VAL A 655 -26.92 8.58 -5.78
C VAL A 655 -25.40 8.36 -5.84
N ALA A 656 -24.96 7.10 -5.81
CA ALA A 656 -23.54 6.75 -5.89
C ALA A 656 -22.92 7.12 -7.24
N GLU A 657 -23.61 6.93 -8.37
CA GLU A 657 -23.13 7.36 -9.68
C GLU A 657 -23.00 8.88 -9.77
N ALA A 658 -23.99 9.63 -9.28
CA ALA A 658 -23.94 11.08 -9.23
C ALA A 658 -22.78 11.59 -8.35
N ALA A 659 -22.59 10.97 -7.18
CA ALA A 659 -21.50 11.32 -6.27
C ALA A 659 -20.13 11.01 -6.88
N LEU A 660 -19.98 9.87 -7.56
CA LEU A 660 -18.76 9.49 -8.27
C LEU A 660 -18.42 10.50 -9.37
N PHE A 661 -19.39 10.85 -10.23
CA PHE A 661 -19.21 11.83 -11.29
C PHE A 661 -18.78 13.20 -10.77
N LEU A 662 -19.45 13.71 -9.74
CA LEU A 662 -19.11 15.00 -9.13
C LEU A 662 -17.75 14.96 -8.42
N ALA A 663 -17.34 13.81 -7.91
CA ALA A 663 -16.03 13.60 -7.31
C ALA A 663 -14.89 13.52 -8.35
N SER A 664 -15.18 13.06 -9.56
CA SER A 664 -14.17 12.73 -10.57
C SER A 664 -13.73 13.91 -11.43
N ASP A 665 -12.64 13.73 -12.18
CA ASP A 665 -12.10 14.75 -13.08
C ASP A 665 -13.02 15.00 -14.29
N ARG A 666 -14.03 14.14 -14.52
CA ARG A 666 -15.11 14.34 -15.51
C ARG A 666 -15.93 15.60 -15.24
N SER A 667 -16.00 16.04 -13.98
CA SER A 667 -16.66 17.28 -13.54
C SER A 667 -15.64 18.36 -13.10
N SER A 668 -14.40 18.29 -13.58
CA SER A 668 -13.29 19.17 -13.15
C SER A 668 -13.55 20.68 -13.29
N ARG A 669 -14.52 21.07 -14.13
CA ARG A 669 -14.95 22.47 -14.34
C ARG A 669 -16.27 22.82 -13.63
N THR A 670 -16.74 21.98 -12.72
CA THR A 670 -18.00 22.14 -12.00
C THR A 670 -17.77 22.28 -10.49
N THR A 671 -18.22 23.39 -9.93
CA THR A 671 -18.28 23.68 -8.49
C THR A 671 -19.55 24.48 -8.18
N GLY A 672 -20.11 24.35 -6.98
CA GLY A 672 -21.36 24.98 -6.57
C GLY A 672 -22.62 24.34 -7.17
N ALA A 673 -22.50 23.28 -7.97
CA ALA A 673 -23.62 22.68 -8.68
C ALA A 673 -24.49 21.82 -7.75
N MET A 674 -25.79 21.82 -8.04
CA MET A 674 -26.80 20.99 -7.38
C MET A 674 -27.37 20.01 -8.39
N LEU A 675 -27.16 18.71 -8.19
CA LEU A 675 -27.58 17.65 -9.09
C LEU A 675 -28.74 16.85 -8.46
N PRO A 676 -29.97 16.97 -8.98
CA PRO A 676 -31.09 16.13 -8.55
C PRO A 676 -30.90 14.66 -8.93
N VAL A 677 -31.26 13.78 -8.00
CA VAL A 677 -31.37 12.33 -8.21
C VAL A 677 -32.71 11.90 -7.60
N ASP A 678 -33.80 12.18 -8.33
CA ASP A 678 -35.16 12.14 -7.77
C ASP A 678 -36.23 11.59 -8.74
N GLY A 679 -35.83 11.09 -9.91
CA GLY A 679 -36.76 10.62 -10.94
C GLY A 679 -37.50 11.75 -11.67
N GLY A 680 -37.04 13.01 -11.54
CA GLY A 680 -37.57 14.17 -12.23
C GLY A 680 -38.74 14.82 -11.48
N ILE A 681 -38.54 15.22 -10.23
CA ILE A 681 -39.57 15.96 -9.49
C ILE A 681 -39.61 17.41 -9.96
N LYS A 682 -40.72 17.82 -10.60
CA LYS A 682 -40.87 19.14 -11.24
C LYS A 682 -40.60 20.30 -10.28
N GLU A 683 -41.08 20.21 -9.05
CA GLU A 683 -40.92 21.25 -8.04
C GLU A 683 -39.47 21.38 -7.57
N ALA A 684 -38.65 20.34 -7.76
CA ALA A 684 -37.27 20.28 -7.29
C ALA A 684 -36.23 20.64 -8.36
N PHE A 685 -36.66 21.05 -9.56
CA PHE A 685 -35.76 21.50 -10.63
C PHE A 685 -34.94 22.70 -10.15
N PRO A 686 -33.59 22.60 -10.17
CA PRO A 686 -32.72 23.74 -9.86
C PRO A 686 -33.03 24.91 -10.80
N ARG A 687 -33.11 26.13 -10.25
CA ARG A 687 -33.36 27.37 -10.98
C ARG A 687 -32.26 28.37 -10.73
#